data_AF-A0A550CIN1-F1
#
_entry.id   AF-A0A550CIN1-F1
#
_cell.length_a   1.000
_cell.length_b   1.000
_cell.length_c   1.000
_cell.angle_alpha   90.00
_cell.angle_beta   90.00
_cell.angle_gamma   90.00
#
_symmetry.space_group_name_H-M   'P 1'
#
loop_
_entity.id
_entity.type
_entity.pdbx_description
1 polymer ?
#
loop_
_entity_poly.entity_id
_entity_poly.type
_entity_poly.pdbx_seq_one_letter_code
_entity_poly.pdbx_strand_id
1 'polypeptide(L)'
;MSAVSRLLAVYELVHAICKKVQLQKGNGALLPLSRVSRSVGSIALDLLWERQESLAPLFKVLPCVIRQTEERIGCEGTEDNPDGITSDRYQILTMKPNADMTVSIPAEQWVRLQMYARRIKVLDDKPLGRYEDYFVAVKSFVLAAARPHCDDGVLLPNVHTLLLGPRMKTLLDNMTTRVRLTPAKDGAQTAYVSVMKQASSLVINLCRLDALQGLAITPDNRLKMLPALRAHAGLRELHFPKAGVADEGTIRDDDAAPTPGFHGLKTLRISEPFDLRCATNILENLSTEPLELREVSVTGQTPNSDEADEAADLYSAIRDACNATTLTHLTIMTHLWGGDQGMVAREYFADLLAFPNITHAEIRFSCENADVDGALDAMTKAWPKLEVLKFVNRVNTGWDDYKPKYKKSSLGSLACLAQRCPQLSLLALELDTSAIPTPIVPTETLERRITLDVGDNKIRGDTNSIGLFLASVFPWPTLVVKHTCGENCAYPSCNVHKSVQAINLKMESTKPLTTKQVHRRAKRMPLSEEDRIKLAGRTQAAAAKAPEPVSRTLDSLDEIFEPITNTPEVTAAAPMVADEPSKLRTSKRKRGADAVPQEDARPAKTRRAVKESEAPAKTSKAPAKTSKAPPKTSKASAKTRKATEASKPPARARKARKEGKLATEPTRRSERLRDKAAKA
;
A
#
# COMPACT_ATOMS: atom_id res chain seq x y z
N MET A 1 10.82 -14.34 -44.61
CA MET A 1 10.10 -14.07 -43.34
C MET A 1 9.17 -12.90 -43.54
N SER A 2 7.90 -13.01 -43.12
CA SER A 2 6.97 -11.88 -43.17
C SER A 2 7.40 -10.77 -42.20
N ALA A 3 6.91 -9.54 -42.42
CA ALA A 3 7.13 -8.44 -41.46
C ALA A 3 6.64 -8.82 -40.05
N VAL A 4 5.52 -9.54 -39.96
CA VAL A 4 4.96 -10.05 -38.71
C VAL A 4 5.92 -11.03 -38.03
N SER A 5 6.50 -12.00 -38.75
CA SER A 5 7.46 -12.93 -38.15
C SER A 5 8.69 -12.22 -37.60
N ARG A 6 9.17 -11.16 -38.27
CA ARG A 6 10.30 -10.35 -37.79
C ARG A 6 9.94 -9.56 -36.54
N LEU A 7 8.74 -8.98 -36.49
CA LEU A 7 8.22 -8.30 -35.30
C LEU A 7 8.14 -9.27 -34.11
N LEU A 8 7.57 -10.46 -34.33
CA LEU A 8 7.38 -11.47 -33.30
C LEU A 8 8.70 -12.13 -32.82
N ALA A 9 9.79 -11.93 -33.54
CA ALA A 9 11.12 -12.41 -33.15
C ALA A 9 11.84 -11.45 -32.18
N VAL A 10 11.39 -10.20 -32.04
CA VAL A 10 11.99 -9.20 -31.14
C VAL A 10 11.23 -9.21 -29.82
N TYR A 11 11.86 -9.74 -28.77
CA TYR A 11 11.26 -9.90 -27.44
C TYR A 11 10.67 -8.58 -26.91
N GLU A 12 11.42 -7.49 -27.02
CA GLU A 12 11.07 -6.17 -26.49
C GLU A 12 9.80 -5.61 -27.13
N LEU A 13 9.62 -5.84 -28.44
CA LEU A 13 8.44 -5.38 -29.18
C LEU A 13 7.21 -6.20 -28.78
N VAL A 14 7.32 -7.52 -28.73
CA VAL A 14 6.20 -8.38 -28.30
C VAL A 14 5.84 -8.11 -26.84
N HIS A 15 6.83 -7.91 -25.97
CA HIS A 15 6.64 -7.54 -24.58
C HIS A 15 5.92 -6.20 -24.45
N ALA A 16 6.33 -5.17 -25.20
CA ALA A 16 5.66 -3.88 -25.21
C ALA A 16 4.20 -3.97 -25.69
N ILE A 17 3.93 -4.77 -26.73
CA ILE A 17 2.58 -5.04 -27.24
C ILE A 17 1.73 -5.73 -26.17
N CYS A 18 2.21 -6.84 -25.61
CA CYS A 18 1.49 -7.58 -24.57
C CYS A 18 1.25 -6.72 -23.33
N LYS A 19 2.24 -5.94 -22.88
CA LYS A 19 2.07 -5.02 -21.75
C LYS A 19 1.01 -3.95 -22.04
N LYS A 20 0.95 -3.42 -23.27
CA LYS A 20 -0.11 -2.49 -23.68
C LYS A 20 -1.48 -3.15 -23.66
N VAL A 21 -1.59 -4.39 -24.14
CA VAL A 21 -2.83 -5.19 -24.08
C VAL A 21 -3.26 -5.42 -22.63
N GLN A 22 -2.34 -5.79 -21.75
CA GLN A 22 -2.59 -5.99 -20.32
C GLN A 22 -3.11 -4.72 -19.64
N LEU A 23 -2.49 -3.57 -19.91
CA LEU A 23 -2.92 -2.28 -19.36
C LEU A 23 -4.31 -1.85 -19.85
N GLN A 24 -4.69 -2.20 -21.09
CA GLN A 24 -5.96 -1.80 -21.68
C GLN A 24 -7.12 -2.76 -21.38
N LYS A 25 -6.83 -4.07 -21.31
CA LYS A 25 -7.86 -5.13 -21.27
C LYS A 25 -7.68 -6.11 -20.10
N GLY A 26 -6.72 -5.86 -19.22
CA GLY A 26 -6.40 -6.73 -18.09
C GLY A 26 -5.72 -8.05 -18.48
N ASN A 27 -5.49 -8.91 -17.48
CA ASN A 27 -4.79 -10.18 -17.64
C ASN A 27 -5.56 -11.19 -18.52
N GLY A 28 -6.89 -11.13 -18.54
CA GLY A 28 -7.72 -12.04 -19.35
C GLY A 28 -7.39 -11.98 -20.85
N ALA A 29 -7.00 -10.81 -21.35
CA ALA A 29 -6.62 -10.63 -22.76
C ALA A 29 -5.27 -11.24 -23.13
N LEU A 30 -4.40 -11.54 -22.15
CA LEU A 30 -3.13 -12.23 -22.39
C LEU A 30 -3.29 -13.75 -22.47
N LEU A 31 -4.36 -14.31 -21.92
CA LEU A 31 -4.58 -15.77 -21.91
C LEU A 31 -4.65 -16.36 -23.32
N PRO A 32 -5.39 -15.82 -24.29
CA PRO A 32 -5.34 -16.32 -25.67
C PRO A 32 -3.94 -16.20 -26.27
N LEU A 33 -3.23 -15.09 -26.03
CA LEU A 33 -1.88 -14.86 -26.55
C LEU A 33 -0.87 -15.88 -26.01
N SER A 34 -1.07 -16.36 -24.78
CA SER A 34 -0.26 -17.44 -24.19
C SER A 34 -0.31 -18.75 -25.00
N ARG A 35 -1.34 -18.94 -25.84
CA ARG A 35 -1.61 -20.17 -26.61
C ARG A 35 -1.31 -20.06 -28.11
N VAL A 36 -1.04 -18.87 -28.66
CA VAL A 36 -0.92 -18.65 -30.13
C VAL A 36 0.36 -19.25 -30.72
N SER A 37 1.52 -18.98 -30.11
CA SER A 37 2.81 -19.51 -30.56
C SER A 37 3.76 -19.65 -29.37
N ARG A 38 4.85 -20.44 -29.49
CA ARG A 38 5.81 -20.60 -28.39
C ARG A 38 6.50 -19.28 -28.01
N SER A 39 6.90 -18.47 -28.98
CA SER A 39 7.60 -17.20 -28.74
C SER A 39 6.70 -16.15 -28.09
N VAL A 40 5.53 -15.88 -28.70
CA VAL A 40 4.55 -14.93 -28.14
C VAL A 40 3.99 -15.45 -26.82
N GLY A 41 3.74 -16.75 -26.76
CA GLY A 41 3.17 -17.40 -25.59
C GLY A 41 4.07 -17.33 -24.38
N SER A 42 5.38 -17.52 -24.56
CA SER A 42 6.34 -17.33 -23.46
C SER A 42 6.32 -15.89 -22.94
N ILE A 43 6.31 -14.88 -23.81
CA ILE A 43 6.32 -13.48 -23.37
C ILE A 43 5.01 -13.09 -22.69
N ALA A 44 3.88 -13.58 -23.20
CA ALA A 44 2.58 -13.41 -22.56
C ALA A 44 2.55 -14.07 -21.17
N LEU A 45 3.14 -15.25 -21.03
CA LEU A 45 3.30 -15.92 -19.73
C LEU A 45 4.23 -15.17 -18.79
N ASP A 46 5.31 -14.54 -19.28
CA ASP A 46 6.18 -13.70 -18.45
C ASP A 46 5.37 -12.56 -17.83
N LEU A 47 4.57 -11.84 -18.62
CA LEU A 47 3.74 -10.74 -18.13
C LEU A 47 2.57 -11.19 -17.23
N LEU A 48 1.98 -12.35 -17.52
CA LEU A 48 0.90 -12.93 -16.71
C LEU A 48 1.39 -13.33 -15.32
N TRP A 49 2.62 -13.82 -15.21
CA TRP A 49 3.19 -14.34 -13.96
C TRP A 49 4.13 -13.36 -13.26
N GLU A 50 4.57 -12.28 -13.92
CA GLU A 50 5.50 -11.29 -13.39
C GLU A 50 5.07 -10.73 -12.03
N ARG A 51 3.80 -10.34 -11.91
CA ARG A 51 3.19 -9.85 -10.68
C ARG A 51 2.05 -10.75 -10.26
N GLN A 52 2.11 -11.29 -9.06
CA GLN A 52 1.05 -12.10 -8.45
C GLN A 52 0.62 -11.46 -7.12
N GLU A 53 -0.63 -11.69 -6.73
CA GLU A 53 -1.17 -11.25 -5.42
C GLU A 53 -1.20 -12.40 -4.41
N SER A 54 -0.99 -13.63 -4.87
CA SER A 54 -0.98 -14.85 -4.06
C SER A 54 -0.19 -15.95 -4.76
N LEU A 55 0.33 -16.92 -4.00
CA LEU A 55 0.94 -18.14 -4.57
C LEU A 55 -0.10 -19.23 -4.91
N ALA A 56 -1.39 -19.01 -4.62
CA ALA A 56 -2.45 -19.96 -4.98
C ALA A 56 -2.44 -20.38 -6.45
N PRO A 57 -2.32 -19.46 -7.45
CA PRO A 57 -2.25 -19.84 -8.86
C PRO A 57 -1.06 -20.77 -9.15
N LEU A 58 0.09 -20.56 -8.50
CA LEU A 58 1.29 -21.37 -8.69
C LEU A 58 1.04 -22.82 -8.29
N PHE A 59 0.40 -23.08 -7.15
CA PHE A 59 0.07 -24.44 -6.73
C PHE A 59 -1.07 -25.06 -7.54
N LYS A 60 -1.99 -24.24 -8.07
CA LYS A 60 -3.07 -24.71 -8.95
C LYS A 60 -2.58 -25.26 -10.31
N VAL A 61 -1.31 -25.06 -10.68
CA VAL A 61 -0.75 -25.65 -11.92
C VAL A 61 -0.34 -27.11 -11.76
N LEU A 62 -0.27 -27.63 -10.53
CA LEU A 62 0.12 -29.00 -10.20
C LEU A 62 -1.09 -29.94 -10.25
N PRO A 63 -1.12 -30.93 -11.15
CA PRO A 63 -2.20 -31.94 -11.16
C PRO A 63 -2.34 -32.75 -9.87
N CYS A 64 -1.25 -32.94 -9.11
CA CYS A 64 -1.29 -33.64 -7.83
C CYS A 64 -1.97 -32.83 -6.70
N VAL A 65 -2.16 -31.53 -6.90
CA VAL A 65 -2.84 -30.64 -5.94
C VAL A 65 -4.34 -30.66 -6.20
N ILE A 66 -5.08 -31.10 -5.20
CA ILE A 66 -6.54 -31.21 -5.20
C ILE A 66 -7.12 -30.01 -4.47
N ARG A 67 -8.30 -29.56 -4.93
CA ARG A 67 -9.08 -28.51 -4.30
C ARG A 67 -10.14 -29.14 -3.42
N GLN A 68 -10.17 -28.77 -2.15
CA GLN A 68 -11.25 -29.09 -1.22
C GLN A 68 -11.92 -27.79 -0.81
N THR A 69 -13.24 -27.81 -0.65
CA THR A 69 -13.97 -26.69 -0.05
C THR A 69 -14.18 -27.02 1.42
N GLU A 70 -13.74 -26.13 2.30
CA GLU A 70 -13.88 -26.24 3.74
C GLU A 70 -14.61 -24.98 4.21
N GLU A 71 -15.75 -25.15 4.88
CA GLU A 71 -16.42 -24.05 5.56
C GLU A 71 -15.79 -23.91 6.94
N ARG A 72 -15.23 -22.72 7.22
CA ARG A 72 -14.59 -22.44 8.49
C ARG A 72 -15.37 -21.36 9.20
N ILE A 73 -15.72 -21.68 10.43
CA ILE A 73 -16.31 -20.73 11.35
C ILE A 73 -15.15 -19.97 11.98
N GLY A 74 -14.93 -18.74 11.50
CA GLY A 74 -13.96 -17.82 12.04
C GLY A 74 -14.56 -17.01 13.17
N CYS A 75 -13.87 -16.96 14.31
CA CYS A 75 -14.06 -15.88 15.28
C CYS A 75 -13.08 -14.73 14.98
N GLU A 76 -12.81 -14.45 13.69
CA GLU A 76 -12.13 -13.21 13.35
C GLU A 76 -13.21 -12.13 13.40
N GLY A 77 -13.41 -11.57 14.60
CA GLY A 77 -14.22 -10.39 14.79
C GLY A 77 -13.75 -9.35 13.78
N THR A 78 -14.59 -9.09 12.78
CA THR A 78 -14.31 -8.01 11.83
C THR A 78 -14.48 -6.69 12.57
N GLU A 79 -13.87 -5.61 12.04
CA GLU A 79 -14.07 -4.27 12.61
C GLU A 79 -15.57 -3.94 12.77
N ASP A 80 -16.40 -4.48 11.87
CA ASP A 80 -17.84 -4.24 11.81
C ASP A 80 -18.66 -5.17 12.73
N ASN A 81 -18.09 -6.29 13.15
CA ASN A 81 -18.77 -7.26 14.01
C ASN A 81 -17.74 -8.05 14.84
N PRO A 82 -17.27 -7.50 15.97
CA PRO A 82 -16.26 -8.14 16.82
C PRO A 82 -16.74 -9.47 17.42
N ASP A 83 -18.05 -9.59 17.63
CA ASP A 83 -18.71 -10.83 18.08
C ASP A 83 -19.26 -11.63 16.89
N GLY A 84 -19.01 -11.16 15.67
CA GLY A 84 -19.47 -11.75 14.43
C GLY A 84 -18.77 -13.06 14.16
N ILE A 85 -19.52 -14.14 14.33
CA ILE A 85 -19.13 -15.43 13.78
C ILE A 85 -19.27 -15.33 12.26
N THR A 86 -18.16 -15.20 11.54
CA THR A 86 -18.18 -15.29 10.08
C THR A 86 -18.03 -16.76 9.68
N SER A 87 -18.92 -17.24 8.83
CA SER A 87 -18.75 -18.53 8.16
C SER A 87 -18.11 -18.27 6.80
N ASP A 88 -16.80 -18.43 6.74
CA ASP A 88 -16.03 -18.18 5.53
C ASP A 88 -15.77 -19.49 4.79
N ARG A 89 -16.03 -19.49 3.49
CA ARG A 89 -15.76 -20.65 2.63
C ARG A 89 -14.34 -20.60 2.09
N TYR A 90 -13.51 -21.52 2.57
CA TYR A 90 -12.13 -21.65 2.12
C TYR A 90 -12.01 -22.69 1.00
N GLN A 91 -11.23 -22.36 -0.02
CA GLN A 91 -10.69 -23.34 -0.95
C GLN A 91 -9.32 -23.81 -0.46
N ILE A 92 -9.26 -25.03 0.04
CA ILE A 92 -8.05 -25.66 0.53
C ILE A 92 -7.34 -26.40 -0.61
N LEU A 93 -6.09 -26.02 -0.85
CA LEU A 93 -5.17 -26.74 -1.74
C LEU A 93 -4.45 -27.81 -0.93
N THR A 94 -4.70 -29.07 -1.29
CA THR A 94 -4.22 -30.27 -0.58
C THR A 94 -3.61 -31.27 -1.57
N MET A 95 -2.97 -32.33 -1.07
CA MET A 95 -2.45 -33.43 -1.87
C MET A 95 -2.86 -34.76 -1.23
N LYS A 96 -3.12 -35.78 -2.04
CA LYS A 96 -3.33 -37.13 -1.53
C LYS A 96 -1.99 -37.69 -1.05
N PRO A 97 -1.92 -38.28 0.16
CA PRO A 97 -0.74 -39.01 0.58
C PRO A 97 -0.54 -40.23 -0.32
N ASN A 98 0.71 -40.60 -0.54
CA ASN A 98 1.12 -41.83 -1.18
C ASN A 98 0.82 -43.04 -0.26
N ALA A 99 1.01 -44.26 -0.77
CA ALA A 99 0.77 -45.49 0.00
C ALA A 99 1.61 -45.59 1.29
N ASP A 100 2.75 -44.92 1.34
CA ASP A 100 3.65 -44.82 2.50
C ASP A 100 3.32 -43.63 3.42
N MET A 101 2.16 -42.98 3.22
CA MET A 101 1.72 -41.77 3.92
C MET A 101 2.61 -40.53 3.68
N THR A 102 3.56 -40.58 2.75
CA THR A 102 4.36 -39.40 2.37
C THR A 102 3.63 -38.56 1.33
N VAL A 103 3.97 -37.28 1.26
CA VAL A 103 3.50 -36.38 0.20
C VAL A 103 4.71 -35.92 -0.59
N SER A 104 4.72 -36.18 -1.89
CA SER A 104 5.81 -35.78 -2.80
C SER A 104 5.25 -35.20 -4.09
N ILE A 105 5.98 -34.25 -4.67
CA ILE A 105 5.63 -33.69 -5.99
C ILE A 105 6.38 -34.51 -7.05
N PRO A 106 5.70 -35.09 -8.04
CA PRO A 106 6.40 -35.79 -9.12
C PRO A 106 7.37 -34.86 -9.86
N ALA A 107 8.55 -35.35 -10.25
CA ALA A 107 9.61 -34.53 -10.83
C ALA A 107 9.14 -33.74 -12.07
N GLU A 108 8.33 -34.35 -12.94
CA GLU A 108 7.71 -33.69 -14.10
C GLU A 108 6.80 -32.50 -13.73
N GLN A 109 6.04 -32.63 -12.64
CA GLN A 109 5.15 -31.58 -12.15
C GLN A 109 5.95 -30.48 -11.46
N TRP A 110 7.06 -30.82 -10.80
CA TRP A 110 8.00 -29.84 -10.27
C TRP A 110 8.63 -29.00 -11.38
N VAL A 111 9.13 -29.63 -12.45
CA VAL A 111 9.66 -28.92 -13.62
C VAL A 111 8.62 -27.95 -14.17
N ARG A 112 7.36 -28.39 -14.28
CA ARG A 112 6.24 -27.53 -14.69
C ARG A 112 6.02 -26.36 -13.73
N LEU A 113 6.01 -26.58 -12.41
CA LEU A 113 5.86 -25.50 -11.43
C LEU A 113 7.00 -24.49 -11.53
N GLN A 114 8.24 -24.95 -11.67
CA GLN A 114 9.43 -24.11 -11.80
C GLN A 114 9.37 -23.21 -13.05
N MET A 115 8.76 -23.67 -14.15
CA MET A 115 8.54 -22.84 -15.34
C MET A 115 7.71 -21.59 -15.04
N TYR A 116 6.80 -21.64 -14.06
CA TYR A 116 5.97 -20.51 -13.64
C TYR A 116 6.60 -19.76 -12.46
N ALA A 117 7.16 -20.46 -11.48
CA ALA A 117 7.77 -19.84 -10.30
C ALA A 117 8.91 -18.87 -10.66
N ARG A 118 9.74 -19.21 -11.65
CA ARG A 118 10.82 -18.34 -12.17
C ARG A 118 10.32 -17.06 -12.84
N ARG A 119 9.05 -17.00 -13.24
CA ARG A 119 8.46 -15.82 -13.88
C ARG A 119 7.92 -14.82 -12.86
N ILE A 120 7.68 -15.26 -11.62
CA ILE A 120 7.22 -14.41 -10.53
C ILE A 120 8.39 -13.53 -10.07
N LYS A 121 8.25 -12.22 -10.27
CA LYS A 121 9.22 -11.21 -9.85
C LYS A 121 8.70 -10.35 -8.70
N VAL A 122 7.39 -10.13 -8.69
CA VAL A 122 6.68 -9.35 -7.68
C VAL A 122 5.54 -10.20 -7.13
N LEU A 123 5.57 -10.45 -5.82
CA LEU A 123 4.41 -10.90 -5.07
C LEU A 123 3.95 -9.69 -4.25
N ASP A 124 2.82 -9.10 -4.64
CA ASP A 124 2.27 -7.89 -4.00
C ASP A 124 0.81 -8.13 -3.67
N ASP A 125 0.60 -8.58 -2.44
CA ASP A 125 -0.71 -8.89 -1.91
C ASP A 125 -1.36 -7.65 -1.32
N LYS A 126 -2.04 -6.92 -2.20
CA LYS A 126 -2.78 -5.72 -1.86
C LYS A 126 -3.90 -6.03 -0.86
N PRO A 127 -4.34 -5.05 -0.05
CA PRO A 127 -5.52 -5.20 0.79
C PRO A 127 -6.71 -5.75 -0.01
N LEU A 128 -7.46 -6.66 0.62
CA LEU A 128 -8.69 -7.22 0.05
C LEU A 128 -9.71 -6.09 -0.17
N GLY A 129 -10.37 -6.10 -1.33
CA GLY A 129 -11.60 -5.32 -1.50
C GLY A 129 -12.70 -5.89 -0.60
N ARG A 130 -13.69 -5.06 -0.23
CA ARG A 130 -14.82 -5.45 0.64
C ARG A 130 -15.66 -6.64 0.15
N TYR A 131 -15.46 -7.13 -1.07
CA TYR A 131 -16.30 -8.14 -1.72
C TYR A 131 -15.50 -9.35 -2.28
N GLU A 132 -14.24 -9.52 -1.87
CA GLU A 132 -13.46 -10.68 -2.30
C GLU A 132 -13.64 -11.85 -1.33
N ASP A 133 -14.73 -12.60 -1.50
CA ASP A 133 -15.17 -13.67 -0.58
C ASP A 133 -14.42 -15.02 -0.72
N TYR A 134 -13.37 -15.08 -1.54
CA TYR A 134 -12.71 -16.36 -1.86
C TYR A 134 -11.33 -16.48 -1.24
N PHE A 135 -11.31 -17.02 -0.03
CA PHE A 135 -10.10 -17.40 0.69
C PHE A 135 -9.53 -18.70 0.12
N VAL A 136 -8.28 -18.68 -0.34
CA VAL A 136 -7.55 -19.90 -0.74
C VAL A 136 -6.49 -20.17 0.30
N ALA A 137 -6.45 -21.37 0.85
CA ALA A 137 -5.41 -21.84 1.79
C ALA A 137 -4.61 -22.99 1.18
N VAL A 138 -3.34 -23.14 1.55
CA VAL A 138 -2.48 -24.27 1.17
C VAL A 138 -2.09 -25.03 2.42
N LYS A 139 -2.36 -26.34 2.48
CA LYS A 139 -1.92 -27.16 3.60
C LYS A 139 -0.39 -27.21 3.65
N SER A 140 0.17 -27.09 4.85
CA SER A 140 1.63 -27.05 5.08
C SER A 140 2.43 -28.18 4.43
N PHE A 141 1.88 -29.40 4.34
CA PHE A 141 2.56 -30.53 3.70
C PHE A 141 2.69 -30.39 2.18
N VAL A 142 1.81 -29.64 1.51
CA VAL A 142 1.94 -29.32 0.08
C VAL A 142 3.18 -28.46 -0.16
N LEU A 143 3.38 -27.44 0.68
CA LEU A 143 4.59 -26.62 0.65
C LEU A 143 5.84 -27.42 1.05
N ALA A 144 5.73 -28.28 2.06
CA ALA A 144 6.84 -29.14 2.48
C ALA A 144 7.26 -30.13 1.38
N ALA A 145 6.31 -30.63 0.58
CA ALA A 145 6.58 -31.53 -0.54
C ALA A 145 7.39 -30.87 -1.67
N ALA A 146 7.41 -29.54 -1.77
CA ALA A 146 8.26 -28.80 -2.71
C ALA A 146 9.72 -28.67 -2.24
N ARG A 147 9.98 -28.79 -0.93
CA ARG A 147 11.30 -28.56 -0.35
C ARG A 147 12.41 -29.47 -0.90
N PRO A 148 12.21 -30.79 -1.11
CA PRO A 148 13.26 -31.67 -1.65
C PRO A 148 13.72 -31.31 -3.06
N HIS A 149 12.93 -30.53 -3.80
CA HIS A 149 13.18 -30.21 -5.20
C HIS A 149 13.80 -28.81 -5.43
N CYS A 150 14.04 -28.06 -4.36
CA CYS A 150 14.63 -26.74 -4.46
C CYS A 150 16.17 -26.87 -4.44
N ASP A 151 16.83 -26.85 -5.60
CA ASP A 151 18.28 -27.02 -5.75
C ASP A 151 19.08 -25.99 -4.94
N ASP A 152 18.80 -24.69 -5.14
CA ASP A 152 19.32 -23.58 -4.32
C ASP A 152 18.50 -23.36 -3.03
N GLY A 153 17.61 -24.31 -2.74
CA GLY A 153 16.78 -24.30 -1.54
C GLY A 153 15.62 -23.30 -1.55
N VAL A 154 15.30 -22.62 -2.67
CA VAL A 154 14.21 -21.62 -2.75
C VAL A 154 13.11 -21.94 -3.77
N LEU A 155 11.87 -21.55 -3.45
CA LEU A 155 10.69 -21.72 -4.33
C LEU A 155 10.62 -20.68 -5.46
N LEU A 156 10.95 -19.43 -5.16
CA LEU A 156 10.81 -18.24 -6.02
C LEU A 156 12.20 -17.65 -6.29
N PRO A 157 12.95 -18.14 -7.28
CA PRO A 157 14.36 -17.75 -7.47
C PRO A 157 14.55 -16.34 -8.03
N ASN A 158 13.54 -15.78 -8.72
CA ASN A 158 13.62 -14.48 -9.39
C ASN A 158 12.77 -13.38 -8.74
N VAL A 159 12.20 -13.65 -7.55
CA VAL A 159 11.42 -12.64 -6.84
C VAL A 159 12.35 -11.57 -6.29
N HIS A 160 12.01 -10.31 -6.57
CA HIS A 160 12.69 -9.15 -6.01
C HIS A 160 11.76 -8.29 -5.16
N THR A 161 10.44 -8.50 -5.20
CA THR A 161 9.49 -7.79 -4.33
C THR A 161 8.54 -8.80 -3.71
N LEU A 162 8.51 -8.86 -2.38
CA LEU A 162 7.71 -9.79 -1.61
C LEU A 162 6.90 -9.01 -0.55
N LEU A 163 5.78 -8.43 -0.96
CA LEU A 163 4.85 -7.71 -0.08
C LEU A 163 3.69 -8.65 0.28
N LEU A 164 3.81 -9.31 1.43
CA LEU A 164 2.83 -10.25 1.96
C LEU A 164 1.72 -9.52 2.70
N GLY A 165 0.46 -9.82 2.37
CA GLY A 165 -0.73 -9.18 2.90
C GLY A 165 -1.78 -10.19 3.36
N PRO A 166 -3.08 -9.82 3.35
CA PRO A 166 -4.16 -10.68 3.81
C PRO A 166 -4.31 -12.00 3.03
N ARG A 167 -4.27 -12.00 1.68
CA ARG A 167 -4.45 -13.23 0.89
C ARG A 167 -3.33 -14.23 1.14
N MET A 168 -2.10 -13.75 1.31
CA MET A 168 -0.94 -14.56 1.63
C MET A 168 -1.00 -15.06 3.08
N LYS A 169 -1.46 -14.26 4.03
CA LYS A 169 -1.75 -14.71 5.41
C LYS A 169 -2.75 -15.87 5.38
N THR A 170 -3.88 -15.69 4.69
CA THR A 170 -4.89 -16.74 4.49
C THR A 170 -4.31 -17.96 3.78
N LEU A 171 -3.50 -17.75 2.74
CA LEU A 171 -2.86 -18.84 2.00
C LEU A 171 -1.99 -19.72 2.89
N LEU A 172 -1.25 -19.09 3.80
CA LEU A 172 -0.29 -19.74 4.65
C LEU A 172 -0.90 -20.32 5.93
N ASP A 173 -2.21 -20.22 6.17
CA ASP A 173 -2.99 -20.89 7.22
C ASP A 173 -2.18 -21.63 8.32
N ASN A 174 -2.05 -21.02 9.50
CA ASN A 174 -1.23 -21.51 10.63
C ASN A 174 0.29 -21.62 10.37
N MET A 175 0.79 -20.99 9.30
CA MET A 175 2.21 -20.81 9.03
C MET A 175 2.56 -19.32 9.01
N THR A 176 3.80 -19.02 9.34
CA THR A 176 4.32 -17.65 9.40
C THR A 176 5.56 -17.53 8.52
N THR A 177 5.80 -16.32 8.01
CA THR A 177 7.03 -16.02 7.28
C THR A 177 8.06 -15.40 8.20
N ARG A 178 9.29 -15.91 8.17
CA ARG A 178 10.40 -15.41 8.98
C ARG A 178 11.68 -15.30 8.17
N VAL A 179 12.56 -14.38 8.55
CA VAL A 179 13.93 -14.35 8.02
C VAL A 179 14.74 -15.42 8.74
N ARG A 180 15.43 -16.27 7.99
CA ARG A 180 16.27 -17.34 8.53
C ARG A 180 17.68 -17.26 7.98
N LEU A 181 18.66 -17.25 8.87
CA LEU A 181 20.07 -17.37 8.53
C LEU A 181 20.45 -18.85 8.47
N THR A 182 21.01 -19.28 7.35
CA THR A 182 21.54 -20.64 7.18
C THR A 182 23.03 -20.56 6.89
N PRO A 183 23.89 -21.27 7.62
CA PRO A 183 25.31 -21.34 7.27
C PRO A 183 25.46 -22.05 5.92
N ALA A 184 26.10 -21.39 4.97
CA ALA A 184 26.53 -21.98 3.72
C ALA A 184 27.75 -22.90 3.97
N LYS A 185 28.04 -23.76 2.98
CA LYS A 185 29.12 -24.76 3.08
C LYS A 185 30.51 -24.14 3.26
N ASP A 186 30.69 -22.90 2.84
CA ASP A 186 31.90 -22.09 2.95
C ASP A 186 32.00 -21.31 4.28
N GLY A 187 30.98 -21.40 5.15
CA GLY A 187 30.91 -20.67 6.41
C GLY A 187 30.22 -19.31 6.31
N ALA A 188 29.94 -18.79 5.11
CA ALA A 188 29.16 -17.57 4.95
C ALA A 188 27.70 -17.81 5.35
N GLN A 189 27.04 -16.86 6.01
CA GLN A 189 25.61 -17.00 6.30
C GLN A 189 24.78 -16.51 5.12
N THR A 190 23.87 -17.36 4.61
CA THR A 190 22.86 -16.95 3.62
C THR A 190 21.54 -16.73 4.33
N ALA A 191 20.96 -15.55 4.12
CA ALA A 191 19.64 -15.19 4.64
C ALA A 191 18.55 -15.57 3.64
N TYR A 192 17.48 -16.18 4.15
CA TYR A 192 16.30 -16.58 3.38
C TYR A 192 15.04 -16.00 4.00
N VAL A 193 14.02 -15.73 3.19
CA VAL A 193 12.66 -15.61 3.67
C VAL A 193 12.02 -16.99 3.63
N SER A 194 11.62 -17.51 4.78
CA SER A 194 11.15 -18.89 4.95
C SER A 194 9.73 -18.94 5.48
N VAL A 195 8.96 -19.94 5.06
CA VAL A 195 7.67 -20.31 5.68
C VAL A 195 7.95 -21.32 6.78
N MET A 196 7.40 -21.06 7.96
CA MET A 196 7.54 -21.88 9.16
C MET A 196 6.17 -22.24 9.72
N LYS A 197 6.03 -23.44 10.27
CA LYS A 197 4.86 -23.80 11.09
C LYS A 197 5.03 -23.18 12.49
N GLN A 198 3.94 -22.93 13.22
CA GLN A 198 3.96 -22.37 14.60
C GLN A 198 4.99 -23.04 15.54
N ALA A 199 5.21 -24.36 15.44
CA ALA A 199 6.22 -25.09 16.20
C ALA A 199 7.69 -24.86 15.71
N SER A 200 7.93 -23.78 14.98
CA SER A 200 9.21 -23.41 14.36
C SER A 200 9.80 -24.42 13.38
N SER A 201 8.98 -25.34 12.85
CA SER A 201 9.45 -26.27 11.82
C SER A 201 9.48 -25.57 10.46
N LEU A 202 10.65 -25.61 9.80
CA LEU A 202 10.82 -25.10 8.45
C LEU A 202 9.95 -25.89 7.47
N VAL A 203 9.06 -25.20 6.79
CA VAL A 203 8.25 -25.75 5.71
C VAL A 203 9.02 -25.64 4.39
N ILE A 204 9.37 -24.42 3.98
CA ILE A 204 10.12 -24.15 2.74
C ILE A 204 10.80 -22.77 2.79
N ASN A 205 11.89 -22.55 2.07
CA ASN A 205 12.38 -21.19 1.82
C ASN A 205 11.70 -20.63 0.56
N LEU A 206 11.12 -19.44 0.66
CA LEU A 206 10.48 -18.78 -0.48
C LEU A 206 11.52 -18.21 -1.42
N CYS A 207 12.46 -17.43 -0.90
CA CYS A 207 13.48 -16.75 -1.68
C CYS A 207 14.69 -16.41 -0.83
N ARG A 208 15.79 -16.01 -1.48
CA ARG A 208 16.96 -15.46 -0.80
C ARG A 208 16.72 -13.99 -0.49
N LEU A 209 17.19 -13.53 0.67
CA LEU A 209 17.01 -12.16 1.10
C LEU A 209 17.77 -11.17 0.20
N ASP A 210 18.95 -11.55 -0.27
CA ASP A 210 19.82 -10.71 -1.11
C ASP A 210 19.27 -10.44 -2.51
N ALA A 211 18.29 -11.21 -2.96
CA ALA A 211 17.56 -10.99 -4.21
C ALA A 211 16.46 -9.91 -4.08
N LEU A 212 16.07 -9.55 -2.86
CA LEU A 212 14.93 -8.66 -2.62
C LEU A 212 15.29 -7.18 -2.74
N GLN A 213 14.36 -6.38 -3.22
CA GLN A 213 14.36 -4.93 -3.21
C GLN A 213 13.18 -4.40 -2.39
N GLY A 214 12.08 -5.15 -2.32
CA GLY A 214 10.94 -4.86 -1.43
C GLY A 214 10.57 -6.07 -0.59
N LEU A 215 10.34 -5.87 0.71
CA LEU A 215 9.94 -6.93 1.64
C LEU A 215 8.86 -6.43 2.60
N ALA A 216 7.74 -7.15 2.68
CA ALA A 216 6.81 -7.06 3.80
C ALA A 216 6.90 -8.32 4.65
N ILE A 217 7.15 -8.15 5.95
CA ILE A 217 7.30 -9.24 6.90
C ILE A 217 6.86 -8.81 8.28
N THR A 218 6.08 -9.65 8.97
CA THR A 218 5.73 -9.38 10.37
C THR A 218 6.99 -9.49 11.23
N PRO A 219 7.36 -8.43 11.96
CA PRO A 219 8.54 -8.45 12.81
C PRO A 219 8.32 -9.38 14.01
N ASP A 220 9.35 -10.13 14.40
CA ASP A 220 9.32 -10.84 15.68
C ASP A 220 9.45 -9.87 16.87
N ASN A 221 8.94 -10.26 18.04
CA ASN A 221 8.95 -9.45 19.27
C ASN A 221 10.35 -9.01 19.77
N ARG A 222 11.42 -9.58 19.21
CA ARG A 222 12.81 -9.31 19.56
C ARG A 222 13.60 -8.73 18.39
N LEU A 223 12.92 -8.43 17.30
CA LEU A 223 13.47 -7.84 16.08
C LEU A 223 14.70 -8.59 15.53
N LYS A 224 14.79 -9.91 15.71
CA LYS A 224 15.97 -10.73 15.37
C LYS A 224 16.30 -10.75 13.89
N MET A 225 15.35 -10.40 13.03
CA MET A 225 15.61 -10.26 11.59
C MET A 225 16.43 -9.01 11.23
N LEU A 226 16.45 -7.97 12.07
CA LEU A 226 17.04 -6.67 11.69
C LEU A 226 18.52 -6.76 11.28
N PRO A 227 19.42 -7.51 11.96
CA PRO A 227 20.81 -7.62 11.52
C PRO A 227 20.95 -8.15 10.08
N ALA A 228 20.12 -9.13 9.70
CA ALA A 228 20.12 -9.67 8.34
C ALA A 228 19.58 -8.67 7.32
N LEU A 229 18.54 -7.90 7.70
CA LEU A 229 17.96 -6.87 6.84
C LEU A 229 18.89 -5.67 6.66
N ARG A 230 19.57 -5.20 7.73
CA ARG A 230 20.54 -4.10 7.71
C ARG A 230 21.71 -4.38 6.77
N ALA A 231 22.19 -5.64 6.77
CA ALA A 231 23.29 -6.09 5.93
C ALA A 231 22.94 -6.11 4.43
N HIS A 232 21.65 -6.06 4.08
CA HIS A 232 21.20 -6.13 2.70
C HIS A 232 21.10 -4.75 2.04
N ALA A 233 22.18 -4.34 1.37
CA ALA A 233 22.26 -3.04 0.69
C ALA A 233 21.26 -2.86 -0.48
N GLY A 234 20.71 -3.96 -1.02
CA GLY A 234 19.74 -3.91 -2.12
C GLY A 234 18.31 -3.60 -1.70
N LEU A 235 18.00 -3.65 -0.40
CA LEU A 235 16.65 -3.43 0.12
C LEU A 235 16.26 -1.95 0.03
N ARG A 236 15.21 -1.65 -0.74
CA ARG A 236 14.70 -0.29 -1.00
C ARG A 236 13.36 -0.03 -0.32
N GLU A 237 12.55 -1.06 -0.13
CA GLU A 237 11.24 -0.98 0.48
C GLU A 237 11.11 -2.02 1.60
N LEU A 238 10.68 -1.58 2.77
CA LEU A 238 10.46 -2.43 3.93
C LEU A 238 9.10 -2.12 4.54
N HIS A 239 8.31 -3.16 4.76
CA HIS A 239 6.98 -3.07 5.33
C HIS A 239 6.84 -4.03 6.50
N PHE A 240 6.46 -3.51 7.66
CA PHE A 240 6.15 -4.28 8.86
C PHE A 240 4.63 -4.29 9.08
N PRO A 241 3.89 -5.27 8.53
CA PRO A 241 2.49 -5.47 8.86
C PRO A 241 2.35 -6.12 10.24
N LYS A 242 1.37 -5.67 11.02
CA LYS A 242 0.96 -6.27 12.29
C LYS A 242 2.09 -6.38 13.30
N ALA A 243 2.82 -5.27 13.51
CA ALA A 243 3.90 -5.24 14.49
C ALA A 243 3.34 -5.38 15.93
N GLY A 244 3.86 -6.32 16.73
CA GLY A 244 3.50 -6.45 18.15
C GLY A 244 2.22 -7.23 18.47
N VAL A 245 1.74 -8.10 17.57
CA VAL A 245 0.53 -8.93 17.82
C VAL A 245 0.62 -9.70 19.14
N ALA A 246 -0.47 -9.64 19.92
CA ALA A 246 -0.58 -10.08 21.33
C ALA A 246 0.00 -11.47 21.65
N ASP A 247 -0.05 -12.41 20.71
CA ASP A 247 0.43 -13.78 20.93
C ASP A 247 1.97 -13.88 21.06
N GLU A 248 2.71 -12.93 20.50
CA GLU A 248 4.18 -12.89 20.61
C GLU A 248 4.66 -11.91 21.70
N GLY A 249 3.76 -11.18 22.36
CA GLY A 249 4.09 -10.16 23.36
C GLY A 249 4.60 -8.84 22.75
N THR A 250 4.64 -7.78 23.56
CA THR A 250 5.15 -6.47 23.14
C THR A 250 6.62 -6.53 22.72
N ILE A 251 6.97 -5.75 21.69
CA ILE A 251 8.34 -5.65 21.18
C ILE A 251 9.22 -5.09 22.32
N ARG A 252 10.21 -5.86 22.77
CA ARG A 252 11.11 -5.47 23.86
C ARG A 252 12.40 -4.85 23.30
N ASP A 253 12.94 -3.87 24.02
CA ASP A 253 14.07 -3.04 23.58
C ASP A 253 15.42 -3.80 23.49
N ASP A 254 15.51 -5.01 24.04
CA ASP A 254 16.82 -5.54 24.47
C ASP A 254 17.58 -6.44 23.45
N ASP A 255 16.94 -6.95 22.39
CA ASP A 255 17.52 -8.09 21.65
C ASP A 255 18.20 -7.73 20.30
N ALA A 256 17.90 -6.57 19.71
CA ALA A 256 18.39 -6.19 18.37
C ALA A 256 19.01 -4.80 18.33
N ALA A 257 20.01 -4.57 19.20
CA ALA A 257 20.72 -3.30 19.33
C ALA A 257 20.91 -2.59 17.98
N PRO A 258 20.59 -1.29 17.89
CA PRO A 258 20.69 -0.56 16.64
C PRO A 258 22.16 -0.58 16.17
N THR A 259 22.34 -0.80 14.88
CA THR A 259 23.66 -0.74 14.23
C THR A 259 23.50 0.03 12.92
N PRO A 260 24.57 0.64 12.36
CA PRO A 260 24.52 1.21 11.03
C PRO A 260 23.99 0.21 10.00
N GLY A 261 23.17 0.67 9.06
CA GLY A 261 22.64 -0.16 7.98
C GLY A 261 21.55 0.52 7.18
N PHE A 262 20.85 -0.25 6.32
CA PHE A 262 19.73 0.23 5.51
C PHE A 262 20.05 1.41 4.57
N HIS A 263 21.30 1.54 4.11
CA HIS A 263 21.70 2.64 3.22
C HIS A 263 20.90 2.71 1.90
N GLY A 264 20.38 1.57 1.43
CA GLY A 264 19.53 1.47 0.24
C GLY A 264 18.05 1.76 0.48
N LEU A 265 17.60 1.81 1.74
CA LEU A 265 16.19 1.88 2.11
C LEU A 265 15.62 3.27 1.77
N LYS A 266 14.51 3.30 1.02
CA LYS A 266 13.84 4.53 0.58
C LYS A 266 12.38 4.60 1.05
N THR A 267 11.74 3.47 1.29
CA THR A 267 10.36 3.41 1.76
C THR A 267 10.26 2.52 2.99
N LEU A 268 9.72 3.07 4.07
CA LEU A 268 9.41 2.34 5.30
C LEU A 268 7.91 2.44 5.58
N ARG A 269 7.28 1.29 5.76
CA ARG A 269 5.86 1.19 6.13
C ARG A 269 5.71 0.35 7.39
N ILE A 270 4.93 0.82 8.35
CA ILE A 270 4.53 0.09 9.55
C ILE A 270 3.01 0.13 9.57
N SER A 271 2.37 -0.99 9.23
CA SER A 271 0.91 -1.06 9.12
C SER A 271 0.34 -1.93 10.22
N GLU A 272 -0.75 -1.46 10.83
CA GLU A 272 -1.43 -2.12 11.94
C GLU A 272 -0.48 -2.46 13.08
N PRO A 273 0.38 -1.52 13.55
CA PRO A 273 1.11 -1.78 14.79
C PRO A 273 0.09 -1.97 15.92
N PHE A 274 0.40 -2.87 16.86
CA PHE A 274 -0.46 -3.17 18.00
C PHE A 274 -0.70 -1.93 18.88
N ASP A 275 0.36 -1.16 19.10
CA ASP A 275 0.37 0.17 19.73
C ASP A 275 1.41 1.06 19.03
N LEU A 276 1.42 2.37 19.33
CA LEU A 276 2.38 3.30 18.72
C LEU A 276 3.80 3.05 19.22
N ARG A 277 3.96 2.57 20.47
CA ARG A 277 5.25 2.18 21.04
C ARG A 277 5.95 1.09 20.22
N CYS A 278 5.24 0.12 19.67
CA CYS A 278 5.81 -0.89 18.78
C CYS A 278 6.43 -0.26 17.53
N ALA A 279 5.78 0.77 16.95
CA ALA A 279 6.32 1.50 15.81
C ALA A 279 7.55 2.34 16.20
N THR A 280 7.52 2.99 17.37
CA THR A 280 8.66 3.70 17.97
C THR A 280 9.85 2.76 18.14
N ASN A 281 9.66 1.63 18.81
CA ASN A 281 10.70 0.64 19.07
C ASN A 281 11.30 0.09 17.78
N ILE A 282 10.49 -0.13 16.73
CA ILE A 282 11.00 -0.53 15.41
C ILE A 282 11.93 0.55 14.86
N LEU A 283 11.49 1.82 14.82
CA LEU A 283 12.26 2.94 14.27
C LEU A 283 13.60 3.13 14.99
N GLU A 284 13.58 3.14 16.32
CA GLU A 284 14.78 3.29 17.16
C GLU A 284 15.78 2.15 16.95
N ASN A 285 15.30 0.96 16.63
CA ASN A 285 16.14 -0.19 16.35
C ASN A 285 16.53 -0.32 14.87
N LEU A 286 16.04 0.50 13.93
CA LEU A 286 16.40 0.29 12.52
C LEU A 286 17.87 0.57 12.24
N SER A 287 18.37 1.74 12.65
CA SER A 287 19.73 2.20 12.38
C SER A 287 20.19 3.19 13.44
N THR A 288 21.49 3.26 13.68
CA THR A 288 22.13 4.34 14.47
C THR A 288 22.43 5.59 13.64
N GLU A 289 22.27 5.52 12.32
CA GLU A 289 22.51 6.63 11.39
C GLU A 289 21.19 7.11 10.78
N PRO A 290 21.04 8.42 10.51
CA PRO A 290 19.84 8.95 9.87
C PRO A 290 19.58 8.29 8.52
N LEU A 291 18.42 7.68 8.37
CA LEU A 291 18.00 6.96 7.18
C LEU A 291 17.65 7.95 6.06
N GLU A 292 18.11 7.68 4.84
CA GLU A 292 17.76 8.46 3.64
C GLU A 292 16.38 8.09 3.05
N LEU A 293 15.38 7.96 3.93
CA LEU A 293 14.02 7.62 3.53
C LEU A 293 13.40 8.74 2.70
N ARG A 294 12.65 8.33 1.66
CA ARG A 294 11.75 9.20 0.90
C ARG A 294 10.33 9.13 1.43
N GLU A 295 9.94 7.97 1.96
CA GLU A 295 8.60 7.70 2.46
C GLU A 295 8.64 7.00 3.82
N VAL A 296 7.88 7.54 4.77
CA VAL A 296 7.55 6.90 6.06
C VAL A 296 6.04 6.85 6.19
N SER A 297 5.50 5.67 6.43
CA SER A 297 4.07 5.45 6.62
C SER A 297 3.80 4.60 7.85
N VAL A 298 3.13 5.16 8.85
CA VAL A 298 2.62 4.46 10.03
C VAL A 298 1.09 4.54 10.03
N THR A 299 0.42 3.41 9.77
CA THR A 299 -1.04 3.32 9.54
C THR A 299 -1.64 2.12 10.30
N GLY A 300 -2.96 2.06 10.54
CA GLY A 300 -3.62 0.91 11.18
C GLY A 300 -4.37 1.25 12.48
N GLN A 301 -4.93 0.25 13.18
CA GLN A 301 -5.74 0.41 14.41
C GLN A 301 -4.97 0.11 15.68
N THR A 302 -4.84 1.10 16.56
CA THR A 302 -4.43 0.90 17.95
C THR A 302 -5.66 1.18 18.82
N PRO A 303 -6.57 0.21 19.05
CA PRO A 303 -7.84 0.46 19.73
C PRO A 303 -7.70 0.93 21.19
N ASN A 304 -6.50 0.85 21.78
CA ASN A 304 -6.31 0.97 23.24
C ASN A 304 -5.14 1.86 23.69
N SER A 305 -4.47 2.61 22.80
CA SER A 305 -3.40 3.53 23.21
C SER A 305 -3.99 4.91 23.49
N ASP A 306 -4.46 5.13 24.73
CA ASP A 306 -4.97 6.43 25.20
C ASP A 306 -3.84 7.46 25.45
N GLU A 307 -2.59 7.10 25.16
CA GLU A 307 -1.42 7.87 25.57
C GLU A 307 -0.94 8.79 24.43
N ALA A 308 -1.19 10.10 24.59
CA ALA A 308 -0.62 11.15 23.73
C ALA A 308 0.92 11.06 23.65
N ASP A 309 1.53 10.65 24.76
CA ASP A 309 2.97 10.50 24.91
C ASP A 309 3.53 9.48 23.91
N GLU A 310 2.86 8.35 23.66
CA GLU A 310 3.36 7.35 22.69
C GLU A 310 3.43 7.88 21.26
N ALA A 311 2.48 8.74 20.88
CA ALA A 311 2.50 9.37 19.58
C ALA A 311 3.59 10.46 19.49
N ALA A 312 3.81 11.22 20.56
CA ALA A 312 4.92 12.17 20.63
C ALA A 312 6.27 11.43 20.54
N ASP A 313 6.42 10.33 21.27
CA ASP A 313 7.59 9.45 21.21
C ASP A 313 7.81 8.92 19.79
N LEU A 314 6.74 8.46 19.12
CA LEU A 314 6.81 8.03 17.72
C LEU A 314 7.30 9.16 16.81
N TYR A 315 6.79 10.38 16.98
CA TYR A 315 7.17 11.51 16.14
C TYR A 315 8.63 11.92 16.38
N SER A 316 9.09 11.89 17.63
CA SER A 316 10.51 12.09 17.96
C SER A 316 11.36 10.99 17.35
N ALA A 317 10.95 9.71 17.42
CA ALA A 317 11.67 8.61 16.80
C ALA A 317 11.74 8.75 15.26
N ILE A 318 10.69 9.25 14.60
CA ILE A 318 10.74 9.56 13.16
C ILE A 318 11.77 10.67 12.89
N ARG A 319 11.76 11.75 13.67
CA ARG A 319 12.72 12.87 13.56
C ARG A 319 14.16 12.40 13.72
N ASP A 320 14.41 11.54 14.70
CA ASP A 320 15.76 11.10 15.04
C ASP A 320 16.27 10.01 14.07
N ALA A 321 15.38 9.15 13.58
CA ALA A 321 15.75 8.07 12.66
C ALA A 321 15.85 8.51 11.19
N CYS A 322 15.22 9.62 10.77
CA CYS A 322 15.13 10.02 9.37
C CYS A 322 15.99 11.24 9.04
N ASN A 323 16.60 11.26 7.87
CA ASN A 323 17.24 12.46 7.35
C ASN A 323 16.19 13.51 6.97
N ALA A 324 16.27 14.69 7.60
CA ALA A 324 15.33 15.80 7.42
C ALA A 324 15.16 16.25 5.94
N THR A 325 16.20 16.07 5.12
CA THR A 325 16.23 16.57 3.74
C THR A 325 15.72 15.57 2.71
N THR A 326 15.70 14.27 3.02
CA THR A 326 15.31 13.23 2.03
C THR A 326 13.84 12.85 2.13
N LEU A 327 13.22 13.04 3.30
CA LEU A 327 11.84 12.65 3.52
C LEU A 327 10.88 13.57 2.73
N THR A 328 10.03 12.97 1.91
CA THR A 328 9.11 13.67 1.01
C THR A 328 7.67 13.22 1.16
N HIS A 329 7.44 12.01 1.66
CA HIS A 329 6.13 11.41 1.86
C HIS A 329 6.00 10.97 3.31
N LEU A 330 4.95 11.46 3.98
CA LEU A 330 4.67 11.17 5.37
C LEU A 330 3.22 10.72 5.52
N THR A 331 3.01 9.55 6.11
CA THR A 331 1.69 9.11 6.55
C THR A 331 1.77 8.71 8.01
N ILE A 332 0.95 9.31 8.86
CA ILE A 332 0.93 9.04 10.29
C ILE A 332 -0.50 8.99 10.81
N MET A 333 -0.66 8.37 11.97
CA MET A 333 -1.88 8.46 12.77
C MET A 333 -1.62 9.25 14.05
N THR A 334 -2.67 9.86 14.59
CA THR A 334 -2.67 10.35 15.98
C THR A 334 -3.20 9.24 16.90
N HIS A 335 -2.84 9.32 18.18
CA HIS A 335 -3.44 8.50 19.25
C HIS A 335 -4.97 8.69 19.35
N LEU A 336 -5.63 7.74 20.00
CA LEU A 336 -7.01 7.89 20.48
C LEU A 336 -6.96 8.74 21.75
N TRP A 337 -7.70 9.83 21.79
CA TRP A 337 -7.79 10.68 22.98
C TRP A 337 -9.26 10.96 23.25
N GLY A 338 -9.70 10.65 24.47
CA GLY A 338 -11.04 10.96 24.97
C GLY A 338 -11.06 12.07 26.04
N GLY A 339 -9.96 12.81 26.22
CA GLY A 339 -9.88 13.88 27.23
C GLY A 339 -10.43 15.22 26.73
N ASP A 340 -10.97 16.01 27.67
CA ASP A 340 -11.54 17.35 27.39
C ASP A 340 -10.49 18.41 26.99
N GLN A 341 -9.21 18.16 27.26
CA GLN A 341 -8.13 19.07 26.87
C GLN A 341 -7.86 18.94 25.38
N GLY A 342 -8.13 20.02 24.63
CA GLY A 342 -7.83 20.10 23.21
C GLY A 342 -6.33 20.00 22.94
N MET A 343 -5.95 19.19 21.94
CA MET A 343 -4.57 19.03 21.50
C MET A 343 -4.08 20.31 20.79
N VAL A 344 -3.00 20.92 21.28
CA VAL A 344 -2.33 22.04 20.58
C VAL A 344 -1.47 21.46 19.46
N ALA A 345 -2.00 21.46 18.24
CA ALA A 345 -1.38 20.75 17.12
C ALA A 345 0.05 21.17 16.80
N ARG A 346 0.40 22.45 16.99
CA ARG A 346 1.76 22.94 16.71
C ARG A 346 2.82 22.29 17.60
N GLU A 347 2.51 22.12 18.89
CA GLU A 347 3.42 21.48 19.84
C GLU A 347 3.45 19.98 19.59
N TYR A 348 2.28 19.40 19.35
CA TYR A 348 2.11 17.98 19.13
C TYR A 348 2.85 17.46 17.88
N PHE A 349 2.83 18.22 16.77
CA PHE A 349 3.52 17.84 15.53
C PHE A 349 4.91 18.45 15.39
N ALA A 350 5.46 19.11 16.41
CA ALA A 350 6.71 19.88 16.33
C ALA A 350 7.86 19.10 15.66
N ASP A 351 8.00 17.81 16.01
CA ASP A 351 9.06 16.95 15.48
C ASP A 351 8.89 16.60 13.99
N LEU A 352 7.65 16.48 13.52
CA LEU A 352 7.34 16.23 12.11
C LEU A 352 7.44 17.49 11.26
N LEU A 353 7.34 18.67 11.87
CA LEU A 353 7.52 19.95 11.17
C LEU A 353 9.00 20.22 10.83
N ALA A 354 9.94 19.40 11.34
CA ALA A 354 11.36 19.48 11.03
C ALA A 354 11.74 19.02 9.61
N PHE A 355 10.79 18.47 8.84
CA PHE A 355 11.01 17.95 7.49
C PHE A 355 10.58 18.96 6.40
N PRO A 356 11.44 19.85 5.90
CA PRO A 356 11.04 20.93 4.98
C PRO A 356 10.68 20.47 3.57
N ASN A 357 11.03 19.22 3.20
CA ASN A 357 10.86 18.69 1.85
C ASN A 357 9.61 17.80 1.69
N ILE A 358 8.69 17.81 2.66
CA ILE A 358 7.42 17.10 2.53
C ILE A 358 6.61 17.66 1.35
N THR A 359 6.25 16.74 0.45
CA THR A 359 5.40 16.98 -0.72
C THR A 359 4.05 16.28 -0.58
N HIS A 360 4.00 15.16 0.14
CA HIS A 360 2.81 14.36 0.34
C HIS A 360 2.65 14.05 1.84
N ALA A 361 1.54 14.50 2.42
CA ALA A 361 1.22 14.24 3.82
C ALA A 361 -0.21 13.68 3.97
N GLU A 362 -0.33 12.58 4.70
CA GLU A 362 -1.61 12.01 5.14
C GLU A 362 -1.62 11.85 6.66
N ILE A 363 -2.50 12.60 7.33
CA ILE A 363 -2.65 12.60 8.79
C ILE A 363 -4.00 11.97 9.11
N ARG A 364 -3.96 10.84 9.81
CA ARG A 364 -5.16 10.14 10.26
C ARG A 364 -5.45 10.52 11.70
N PHE A 365 -6.43 11.39 11.89
CA PHE A 365 -6.82 11.83 13.23
C PHE A 365 -7.71 10.77 13.88
N SER A 366 -7.27 10.29 15.03
CA SER A 366 -8.03 9.42 15.94
C SER A 366 -8.41 10.13 17.25
N CYS A 367 -7.87 11.33 17.52
CA CYS A 367 -8.14 12.08 18.75
C CYS A 367 -9.42 12.92 18.64
N GLU A 368 -10.20 12.95 19.71
CA GLU A 368 -11.36 13.82 19.81
C GLU A 368 -10.90 15.28 19.96
N ASN A 369 -11.68 16.22 19.41
CA ASN A 369 -11.38 17.66 19.49
C ASN A 369 -10.00 18.10 18.97
N ALA A 370 -9.38 17.34 18.07
CA ALA A 370 -8.11 17.71 17.44
C ALA A 370 -8.16 19.15 16.88
N ASP A 371 -7.13 19.96 17.15
CA ASP A 371 -6.97 21.28 16.53
C ASP A 371 -6.51 21.16 15.07
N VAL A 372 -7.45 20.81 14.19
CA VAL A 372 -7.19 20.61 12.77
C VAL A 372 -6.74 21.92 12.08
N ASP A 373 -7.27 23.06 12.50
CA ASP A 373 -6.90 24.38 11.95
C ASP A 373 -5.46 24.74 12.33
N GLY A 374 -5.07 24.53 13.59
CA GLY A 374 -3.69 24.73 14.04
C GLY A 374 -2.71 23.76 13.37
N ALA A 375 -3.12 22.51 13.13
CA ALA A 375 -2.32 21.54 12.37
C ALA A 375 -2.09 22.04 10.94
N LEU A 376 -3.15 22.51 10.28
CA LEU A 376 -3.07 23.04 8.91
C LEU A 376 -2.15 24.26 8.83
N ASP A 377 -2.28 25.23 9.74
CA ASP A 377 -1.43 26.42 9.76
C ASP A 377 0.04 26.04 9.99
N ALA A 378 0.33 25.16 10.95
CA ALA A 378 1.69 24.74 11.27
C ALA A 378 2.35 23.96 10.12
N MET A 379 1.63 23.01 9.52
CA MET A 379 2.13 22.18 8.41
C MET A 379 2.37 22.99 7.14
N THR A 380 1.45 23.89 6.77
CA THR A 380 1.62 24.74 5.59
C THR A 380 2.78 25.72 5.72
N LYS A 381 3.10 26.12 6.96
CA LYS A 381 4.29 26.93 7.24
C LYS A 381 5.58 26.13 7.11
N ALA A 382 5.59 24.89 7.61
CA ALA A 382 6.78 24.03 7.60
C ALA A 382 7.07 23.41 6.22
N TRP A 383 6.02 23.16 5.42
CA TRP A 383 6.11 22.38 4.18
C TRP A 383 5.72 23.22 2.95
N PRO A 384 6.59 24.14 2.50
CA PRO A 384 6.29 25.01 1.36
C PRO A 384 6.16 24.27 0.01
N LYS A 385 6.67 23.03 -0.07
CA LYS A 385 6.63 22.17 -1.27
C LYS A 385 5.44 21.20 -1.28
N LEU A 386 4.46 21.40 -0.42
CA LEU A 386 3.32 20.49 -0.28
C LEU A 386 2.48 20.45 -1.56
N GLU A 387 2.35 19.25 -2.14
CA GLU A 387 1.56 18.94 -3.34
C GLU A 387 0.25 18.24 -2.97
N VAL A 388 0.28 17.36 -1.96
CA VAL A 388 -0.85 16.58 -1.49
C VAL A 388 -0.95 16.65 0.03
N LEU A 389 -2.10 17.08 0.53
CA LEU A 389 -2.43 17.04 1.95
C LEU A 389 -3.75 16.32 2.17
N LYS A 390 -3.77 15.33 3.04
CA LYS A 390 -4.99 14.60 3.41
C LYS A 390 -5.12 14.54 4.92
N PHE A 391 -6.21 15.06 5.45
CA PHE A 391 -6.63 14.85 6.82
C PHE A 391 -7.80 13.87 6.81
N VAL A 392 -7.55 12.65 7.26
CA VAL A 392 -8.52 11.57 7.23
C VAL A 392 -9.15 11.43 8.61
N ASN A 393 -10.47 11.57 8.66
CA ASN A 393 -11.25 11.21 9.85
C ASN A 393 -11.38 9.71 9.91
N ARG A 394 -10.79 9.13 10.95
CA ARG A 394 -10.93 7.70 11.12
C ARG A 394 -12.33 7.40 11.66
N VAL A 395 -13.13 6.76 10.81
CA VAL A 395 -14.37 6.13 11.21
C VAL A 395 -14.01 4.90 12.04
N ASN A 396 -14.51 4.81 13.27
CA ASN A 396 -14.55 3.52 13.96
C ASN A 396 -15.61 2.70 13.23
N THR A 397 -15.16 1.79 12.38
CA THR A 397 -15.91 1.17 11.28
C THR A 397 -17.12 0.35 11.72
N GLY A 398 -17.21 -0.05 12.99
CA GLY A 398 -18.28 -0.95 13.44
C GLY A 398 -19.51 -0.39 14.15
N TRP A 399 -19.73 0.93 14.22
CA TRP A 399 -20.92 1.46 14.91
C TRP A 399 -21.62 2.54 14.06
N ASP A 400 -22.89 2.30 13.74
CA ASP A 400 -23.77 3.13 12.89
C ASP A 400 -23.97 4.59 13.35
N ASP A 401 -23.50 4.95 14.54
CA ASP A 401 -23.54 6.33 15.04
C ASP A 401 -22.30 7.12 14.60
N TYR A 402 -22.24 7.41 13.29
CA TYR A 402 -21.28 8.35 12.72
C TYR A 402 -21.45 9.74 13.37
N LYS A 403 -20.60 10.05 14.34
CA LYS A 403 -20.34 11.40 14.81
C LYS A 403 -18.87 11.70 14.56
N PRO A 404 -18.53 12.71 13.73
CA PRO A 404 -17.16 13.16 13.57
C PRO A 404 -16.54 13.36 14.94
N LYS A 405 -15.46 12.64 15.23
CA LYS A 405 -14.82 12.67 16.55
C LYS A 405 -13.93 13.90 16.73
N TYR A 406 -13.33 14.40 15.64
CA TYR A 406 -12.57 15.65 15.68
C TYR A 406 -13.38 16.87 15.26
N LYS A 407 -12.90 18.04 15.67
CA LYS A 407 -13.40 19.34 15.24
C LYS A 407 -13.05 19.56 13.77
N LYS A 408 -14.06 19.69 12.91
CA LYS A 408 -13.87 19.97 11.47
C LYS A 408 -13.09 21.27 11.27
N SER A 409 -12.33 21.34 10.19
CA SER A 409 -11.53 22.53 9.88
C SER A 409 -12.44 23.68 9.46
N SER A 410 -12.19 24.89 9.96
CA SER A 410 -12.96 26.06 9.53
C SER A 410 -12.66 26.41 8.08
N LEU A 411 -13.63 26.97 7.35
CA LEU A 411 -13.37 27.48 6.00
C LEU A 411 -12.23 28.52 5.98
N GLY A 412 -12.10 29.33 7.04
CA GLY A 412 -11.08 30.38 7.14
C GLY A 412 -9.65 29.84 7.13
N SER A 413 -9.43 28.63 7.63
CA SER A 413 -8.11 27.99 7.68
C SER A 413 -7.49 27.81 6.28
N LEU A 414 -8.32 27.67 5.25
CA LEU A 414 -7.87 27.46 3.87
C LEU A 414 -7.02 28.60 3.30
N ALA A 415 -7.10 29.80 3.90
CA ALA A 415 -6.31 30.95 3.47
C ALA A 415 -4.80 30.71 3.60
N CYS A 416 -4.34 29.95 4.61
CA CYS A 416 -2.90 29.69 4.79
C CYS A 416 -2.32 28.84 3.65
N LEU A 417 -3.07 27.84 3.16
CA LEU A 417 -2.70 27.00 2.02
C LEU A 417 -2.53 27.82 0.75
N ALA A 418 -3.44 28.78 0.55
CA ALA A 418 -3.41 29.63 -0.63
C ALA A 418 -2.10 30.43 -0.70
N GLN A 419 -1.63 30.92 0.44
CA GLN A 419 -0.45 31.78 0.54
C GLN A 419 0.86 31.00 0.59
N ARG A 420 0.90 29.84 1.26
CA ARG A 420 2.16 29.18 1.64
C ARG A 420 2.54 27.96 0.80
N CYS A 421 1.56 27.30 0.17
CA CYS A 421 1.79 26.02 -0.53
C CYS A 421 1.49 26.15 -2.03
N PRO A 422 2.31 26.87 -2.82
CA PRO A 422 2.01 27.17 -4.23
C PRO A 422 1.87 25.91 -5.12
N GLN A 423 2.48 24.80 -4.72
CA GLN A 423 2.48 23.54 -5.47
C GLN A 423 1.30 22.61 -5.13
N LEU A 424 0.44 23.01 -4.19
CA LEU A 424 -0.69 22.18 -3.77
C LEU A 424 -1.59 21.85 -4.97
N SER A 425 -1.92 20.56 -5.11
CA SER A 425 -2.73 20.01 -6.20
C SER A 425 -3.90 19.17 -5.68
N LEU A 426 -3.77 18.58 -4.50
CA LEU A 426 -4.83 17.81 -3.84
C LEU A 426 -4.90 18.16 -2.36
N LEU A 427 -6.09 18.49 -1.88
CA LEU A 427 -6.43 18.67 -0.49
C LEU A 427 -7.64 17.80 -0.16
N ALA A 428 -7.49 16.85 0.75
CA ALA A 428 -8.62 16.12 1.32
C ALA A 428 -8.81 16.55 2.78
N LEU A 429 -9.91 17.22 3.08
CA LEU A 429 -10.13 17.85 4.37
C LEU A 429 -11.62 17.94 4.69
N GLU A 430 -11.98 17.58 5.91
CA GLU A 430 -13.32 17.82 6.39
C GLU A 430 -13.52 19.28 6.85
N LEU A 431 -14.54 19.96 6.28
CA LEU A 431 -14.79 21.38 6.50
C LEU A 431 -16.04 21.63 7.34
N ASP A 432 -15.93 22.53 8.31
CA ASP A 432 -17.05 23.15 8.99
C ASP A 432 -17.62 24.28 8.12
N THR A 433 -18.84 24.08 7.63
CA THR A 433 -19.56 25.04 6.79
C THR A 433 -20.58 25.86 7.58
N SER A 434 -20.66 25.72 8.91
CA SER A 434 -21.62 26.43 9.75
C SER A 434 -21.27 27.92 9.88
N ALA A 435 -19.98 28.26 9.89
CA ALA A 435 -19.47 29.63 9.92
C ALA A 435 -18.69 29.93 8.64
N ILE A 436 -19.25 30.82 7.79
CA ILE A 436 -18.63 31.20 6.52
C ILE A 436 -17.91 32.54 6.72
N PRO A 437 -16.57 32.59 6.56
CA PRO A 437 -15.83 33.84 6.69
C PRO A 437 -16.18 34.82 5.57
N THR A 438 -15.88 36.10 5.79
CA THR A 438 -15.97 37.11 4.72
C THR A 438 -14.96 36.81 3.61
N PRO A 439 -15.34 37.00 2.33
CA PRO A 439 -14.41 36.86 1.22
C PRO A 439 -13.17 37.74 1.39
N ILE A 440 -12.00 37.20 1.08
CA ILE A 440 -10.70 37.87 1.23
C ILE A 440 -10.29 38.49 -0.11
N VAL A 441 -9.59 39.62 -0.09
CA VAL A 441 -9.01 40.19 -1.32
C VAL A 441 -7.81 39.33 -1.73
N PRO A 442 -7.80 38.71 -2.94
CA PRO A 442 -6.68 37.88 -3.36
C PRO A 442 -5.41 38.73 -3.48
N THR A 443 -4.34 38.32 -2.81
CA THR A 443 -3.06 39.05 -2.87
C THR A 443 -2.37 38.84 -4.23
N GLU A 444 -2.43 37.61 -4.77
CA GLU A 444 -1.83 37.26 -6.06
C GLU A 444 -2.61 36.11 -6.74
N THR A 445 -2.74 36.17 -8.08
CA THR A 445 -3.33 35.08 -8.86
C THR A 445 -2.27 34.06 -9.22
N LEU A 446 -2.25 32.93 -8.52
CA LEU A 446 -1.42 31.77 -8.88
C LEU A 446 -2.15 30.92 -9.93
N GLU A 447 -1.53 30.68 -11.08
CA GLU A 447 -2.01 29.75 -12.09
C GLU A 447 -1.77 28.29 -11.65
N ARG A 448 -2.63 27.75 -10.80
CA ARG A 448 -2.57 26.34 -10.35
C ARG A 448 -3.94 25.67 -10.36
N ARG A 449 -3.98 24.35 -10.28
CA ARG A 449 -5.24 23.59 -10.18
C ARG A 449 -5.20 22.66 -8.98
N ILE A 450 -6.04 22.97 -8.00
CA ILE A 450 -6.24 22.25 -6.74
C ILE A 450 -7.55 21.47 -6.82
N THR A 451 -7.52 20.22 -6.39
CA THR A 451 -8.72 19.44 -6.08
C THR A 451 -8.95 19.49 -4.57
N LEU A 452 -10.08 20.07 -4.15
CA LEU A 452 -10.54 20.01 -2.76
C LEU A 452 -11.56 18.88 -2.63
N ASP A 453 -11.18 17.84 -1.91
CA ASP A 453 -12.04 16.73 -1.55
C ASP A 453 -12.59 16.94 -0.13
N VAL A 454 -13.90 17.16 -0.04
CA VAL A 454 -14.55 17.51 1.24
C VAL A 454 -14.90 16.30 2.11
N GLY A 455 -14.53 15.08 1.69
CA GLY A 455 -14.84 13.84 2.43
C GLY A 455 -16.35 13.63 2.62
N ASP A 456 -16.75 12.93 3.67
CA ASP A 456 -18.17 12.63 3.96
C ASP A 456 -18.93 13.80 4.65
N ASN A 457 -18.59 15.04 4.27
CA ASN A 457 -19.24 16.20 4.86
C ASN A 457 -20.65 16.42 4.35
N LYS A 458 -21.59 16.41 5.29
CA LYS A 458 -22.88 17.09 5.12
C LYS A 458 -22.62 18.60 5.02
N ILE A 459 -22.56 19.12 3.81
CA ILE A 459 -22.49 20.56 3.53
C ILE A 459 -23.79 21.18 4.03
N ARG A 460 -23.73 21.82 5.20
CA ARG A 460 -24.85 22.54 5.82
C ARG A 460 -24.56 24.04 5.70
N GLY A 461 -25.41 24.80 5.01
CA GLY A 461 -25.24 26.24 4.87
C GLY A 461 -25.51 26.75 3.46
N ASP A 462 -25.31 28.06 3.28
CA ASP A 462 -25.48 28.70 1.97
C ASP A 462 -24.30 28.37 1.04
N THR A 463 -24.54 27.41 0.15
CA THR A 463 -23.58 27.01 -0.90
C THR A 463 -23.09 28.19 -1.74
N ASN A 464 -23.87 29.27 -1.88
CA ASN A 464 -23.42 30.47 -2.59
C ASN A 464 -22.34 31.21 -1.82
N SER A 465 -22.57 31.45 -0.52
CA SER A 465 -21.61 32.11 0.35
C SER A 465 -20.31 31.29 0.47
N ILE A 466 -20.42 29.96 0.56
CA ILE A 466 -19.26 29.05 0.53
C ILE A 466 -18.50 29.21 -0.80
N GLY A 467 -19.19 29.16 -1.94
CA GLY A 467 -18.56 29.31 -3.24
C GLY A 467 -17.90 30.68 -3.45
N LEU A 468 -18.48 31.76 -2.92
CA LEU A 468 -17.88 33.10 -2.95
C LEU A 468 -16.61 33.18 -2.10
N PHE A 469 -16.64 32.64 -0.88
CA PHE A 469 -15.46 32.59 -0.03
C PHE A 469 -14.35 31.75 -0.67
N LEU A 470 -14.66 30.53 -1.16
CA LEU A 470 -13.68 29.67 -1.82
C LEU A 470 -13.09 30.30 -3.08
N ALA A 471 -13.88 31.00 -3.89
CA ALA A 471 -13.39 31.75 -5.04
C ALA A 471 -12.47 32.92 -4.67
N SER A 472 -12.64 33.49 -3.47
CA SER A 472 -11.79 34.55 -2.95
C SER A 472 -10.42 34.03 -2.51
N VAL A 473 -10.36 32.79 -1.99
CA VAL A 473 -9.12 32.12 -1.57
C VAL A 473 -8.42 31.46 -2.75
N PHE A 474 -9.18 30.82 -3.64
CA PHE A 474 -8.72 30.10 -4.82
C PHE A 474 -9.51 30.58 -6.06
N PRO A 475 -9.02 31.62 -6.75
CA PRO A 475 -9.71 32.20 -7.91
C PRO A 475 -9.98 31.16 -9.00
N TRP A 476 -11.13 31.21 -9.68
CA TRP A 476 -11.40 30.30 -10.80
C TRP A 476 -10.34 30.45 -11.92
N PRO A 477 -9.85 29.36 -12.57
CA PRO A 477 -10.26 27.96 -12.48
C PRO A 477 -9.44 27.11 -11.48
N THR A 478 -8.85 27.76 -10.47
CA THR A 478 -7.80 27.12 -9.68
C THR A 478 -8.29 26.07 -8.71
N LEU A 479 -9.57 26.06 -8.32
CA LEU A 479 -10.12 25.05 -7.42
C LEU A 479 -11.21 24.24 -8.11
N VAL A 480 -11.19 22.93 -7.88
CA VAL A 480 -12.28 22.02 -8.19
C VAL A 480 -12.69 21.32 -6.91
N VAL A 481 -13.91 21.55 -6.46
CA VAL A 481 -14.46 20.84 -5.30
C VAL A 481 -14.99 19.48 -5.77
N LYS A 482 -14.57 18.42 -5.10
CA LYS A 482 -15.03 17.04 -5.31
C LYS A 482 -15.50 16.44 -3.99
N HIS A 483 -16.25 15.36 -4.13
CA HIS A 483 -16.69 14.53 -3.03
C HIS A 483 -16.32 13.09 -3.37
N THR A 484 -15.33 12.54 -2.68
CA THR A 484 -15.04 11.11 -2.75
C THR A 484 -15.85 10.34 -1.70
N CYS A 485 -17.17 10.34 -1.84
CA CYS A 485 -17.84 9.10 -1.49
C CYS A 485 -17.23 8.07 -2.45
N GLY A 486 -16.55 7.05 -1.93
CA GLY A 486 -15.89 6.06 -2.77
C GLY A 486 -16.82 5.62 -3.90
N GLU A 487 -16.29 5.30 -5.08
CA GLU A 487 -17.07 4.96 -6.29
C GLU A 487 -18.14 3.87 -6.06
N ASN A 488 -18.09 3.19 -4.92
CA ASN A 488 -19.02 2.16 -4.45
C ASN A 488 -20.13 2.65 -3.50
N CYS A 489 -20.26 3.96 -3.20
CA CYS A 489 -21.40 4.45 -2.42
C CYS A 489 -22.64 4.43 -3.33
N ALA A 490 -23.30 3.27 -3.38
CA ALA A 490 -24.46 3.00 -4.23
C ALA A 490 -25.72 3.77 -3.78
N TYR A 491 -25.64 4.64 -2.76
CA TYR A 491 -26.78 5.38 -2.24
C TYR A 491 -27.11 6.59 -3.12
N PRO A 492 -28.20 6.54 -3.91
CA PRO A 492 -28.57 7.62 -4.84
C PRO A 492 -29.08 8.89 -4.13
N SER A 493 -29.24 8.84 -2.81
CA SER A 493 -29.81 9.92 -1.97
C SER A 493 -28.79 10.91 -1.42
N CYS A 494 -27.50 10.81 -1.80
CA CYS A 494 -26.47 11.70 -1.27
C CYS A 494 -26.61 13.13 -1.86
N ASN A 495 -27.35 14.00 -1.17
CA ASN A 495 -27.52 15.42 -1.51
C ASN A 495 -26.18 16.19 -1.62
N VAL A 496 -25.07 15.63 -1.14
CA VAL A 496 -23.75 16.27 -1.18
C VAL A 496 -23.29 16.54 -2.61
N HIS A 497 -23.61 15.67 -3.58
CA HIS A 497 -23.22 15.88 -4.97
C HIS A 497 -23.84 17.17 -5.55
N LYS A 498 -25.13 17.44 -5.26
CA LYS A 498 -25.82 18.66 -5.68
C LYS A 498 -25.20 19.90 -5.04
N SER A 499 -24.86 19.84 -3.75
CA SER A 499 -24.20 20.94 -3.04
C SER A 499 -22.82 21.25 -3.61
N VAL A 500 -22.00 20.22 -3.91
CA VAL A 500 -20.69 20.38 -4.54
C VAL A 500 -20.81 20.99 -5.94
N GLN A 501 -21.79 20.55 -6.73
CA GLN A 501 -22.06 21.14 -8.04
C GLN A 501 -22.45 22.61 -7.93
N ALA A 502 -23.32 22.97 -6.97
CA ALA A 502 -23.73 24.35 -6.72
C ALA A 502 -22.55 25.24 -6.31
N ILE A 503 -21.65 24.75 -5.45
CA ILE A 503 -20.42 25.45 -5.06
C ILE A 503 -19.54 25.71 -6.29
N ASN A 504 -19.25 24.68 -7.10
CA ASN A 504 -18.43 24.81 -8.31
C ASN A 504 -19.03 25.80 -9.32
N LEU A 505 -20.35 25.74 -9.56
CA LEU A 505 -21.06 26.70 -10.42
C LEU A 505 -20.94 28.13 -9.89
N LYS A 506 -21.03 28.30 -8.56
CA LYS A 506 -20.88 29.63 -7.96
C LYS A 506 -19.45 30.15 -8.12
N MET A 507 -18.45 29.31 -7.91
CA MET A 507 -17.05 29.67 -8.16
C MET A 507 -16.83 30.08 -9.63
N GLU A 508 -17.38 29.32 -10.58
CA GLU A 508 -17.36 29.66 -12.01
C GLU A 508 -17.97 31.03 -12.31
N SER A 509 -19.04 31.41 -11.60
CA SER A 509 -19.69 32.72 -11.78
C SER A 509 -18.82 33.92 -11.38
N THR A 510 -17.79 33.70 -10.56
CA THR A 510 -16.82 34.75 -10.15
C THR A 510 -15.72 34.99 -11.18
N LYS A 511 -15.71 34.23 -12.28
CA LYS A 511 -14.73 34.35 -13.35
C LYS A 511 -14.50 35.82 -13.68
N PRO A 512 -13.24 36.32 -13.57
CA PRO A 512 -12.95 37.70 -13.90
C PRO A 512 -13.44 37.94 -15.31
N LEU A 513 -14.33 38.94 -15.44
CA LEU A 513 -14.88 39.30 -16.75
C LEU A 513 -13.69 39.59 -17.66
N THR A 514 -13.63 38.89 -18.79
CA THR A 514 -12.61 39.16 -19.79
C THR A 514 -12.65 40.65 -20.15
N THR A 515 -11.53 41.26 -20.54
CA THR A 515 -11.49 42.68 -20.94
C THR A 515 -12.57 43.02 -21.97
N LYS A 516 -12.91 42.07 -22.86
CA LYS A 516 -14.04 42.18 -23.79
C LYS A 516 -15.41 42.19 -23.10
N GLN A 517 -15.63 41.36 -22.07
CA GLN A 517 -16.86 41.36 -21.28
C GLN A 517 -16.96 42.61 -20.39
N VAL A 518 -15.87 43.06 -19.78
CA VAL A 518 -15.82 44.33 -19.05
C VAL A 518 -16.16 45.48 -19.99
N HIS A 519 -15.55 45.51 -21.18
CA HIS A 519 -15.83 46.55 -22.18
C HIS A 519 -17.27 46.47 -22.74
N ARG A 520 -17.83 45.28 -22.93
CA ARG A 520 -19.26 45.09 -23.27
C ARG A 520 -20.19 45.52 -22.14
N ARG A 521 -19.81 45.29 -20.88
CA ARG A 521 -20.58 45.71 -19.69
C ARG A 521 -20.49 47.22 -19.48
N ALA A 522 -19.34 47.82 -19.75
CA ALA A 522 -19.14 49.28 -19.75
C ALA A 522 -19.85 49.98 -20.91
N LYS A 523 -19.99 49.31 -22.08
CA LYS A 523 -20.76 49.81 -23.22
C LYS A 523 -22.28 49.59 -23.09
N ARG A 524 -22.74 48.77 -22.15
CA ARG A 524 -24.15 48.74 -21.77
C ARG A 524 -24.41 49.96 -20.89
N MET A 525 -24.79 51.08 -21.52
CA MET A 525 -25.42 52.19 -20.80
C MET A 525 -26.61 51.65 -19.98
N PRO A 526 -26.87 52.20 -18.78
CA PRO A 526 -28.08 51.85 -18.04
C PRO A 526 -29.27 52.08 -18.98
N LEU A 527 -30.05 51.01 -19.21
CA LEU A 527 -31.33 51.12 -19.92
C LEU A 527 -32.12 52.24 -19.26
N SER A 528 -32.67 53.14 -20.08
CA SER A 528 -33.57 54.17 -19.60
C SER A 528 -34.71 53.51 -18.82
N GLU A 529 -35.26 54.20 -17.83
CA GLU A 529 -36.38 53.68 -17.02
C GLU A 529 -37.57 53.28 -17.92
N GLU A 530 -37.76 53.97 -19.06
CA GLU A 530 -38.75 53.61 -20.08
C GLU A 530 -38.49 52.26 -20.75
N ASP A 531 -37.23 51.92 -21.04
CA ASP A 531 -36.87 50.63 -21.63
C ASP A 531 -37.02 49.49 -20.60
N ARG A 532 -36.80 49.77 -19.32
CA ARG A 532 -37.07 48.82 -18.23
C ARG A 532 -38.56 48.50 -18.11
N ILE A 533 -39.42 49.51 -18.20
CA ILE A 533 -40.88 49.35 -18.17
C ILE A 533 -41.37 48.58 -19.40
N LYS A 534 -40.85 48.87 -20.59
CA LYS A 534 -41.20 48.13 -21.83
C LYS A 534 -40.75 46.67 -21.78
N LEU A 535 -39.60 46.38 -21.17
CA LEU A 535 -39.09 45.01 -21.04
C LEU A 535 -39.90 44.22 -20.00
N ALA A 536 -40.26 44.83 -18.87
CA ALA A 536 -41.13 44.22 -17.86
C ALA A 536 -42.52 43.86 -18.41
N GLY A 537 -43.09 44.69 -19.28
CA GLY A 537 -44.35 44.39 -19.96
C GLY A 537 -44.28 43.21 -20.94
N ARG A 538 -43.11 42.96 -21.57
CA ARG A 538 -42.92 41.82 -22.47
C ARG A 538 -42.78 40.48 -21.74
N THR A 539 -42.20 40.47 -20.54
CA THR A 539 -42.03 39.24 -19.76
C THR A 539 -43.37 38.76 -19.17
N GLN A 540 -44.27 39.67 -18.81
CA GLN A 540 -45.63 39.32 -18.39
C GLN A 540 -46.48 38.75 -19.54
N ALA A 541 -46.29 39.22 -20.78
CA ALA A 541 -46.96 38.66 -21.95
C ALA A 541 -46.47 37.25 -22.34
N ALA A 542 -45.23 36.89 -21.99
CA ALA A 542 -44.67 35.56 -22.26
C ALA A 542 -45.08 34.51 -21.20
N ALA A 543 -45.31 34.93 -19.96
CA ALA A 543 -45.77 34.04 -18.88
C ALA A 543 -47.22 33.55 -19.06
N ALA A 544 -48.05 34.27 -19.83
CA ALA A 544 -49.44 33.93 -20.11
C ALA A 544 -49.65 32.84 -21.19
N LYS A 545 -48.58 32.24 -21.73
CA LYS A 545 -48.64 31.23 -22.81
C LYS A 545 -48.04 29.86 -22.48
N ALA A 546 -47.72 29.57 -21.22
CA ALA A 546 -47.23 28.25 -20.83
C ALA A 546 -48.41 27.29 -20.54
N PRO A 547 -48.52 26.13 -21.20
CA PRO A 547 -49.55 25.12 -20.89
C PRO A 547 -49.24 24.38 -19.58
N GLU A 548 -50.30 24.09 -18.82
CA GLU A 548 -50.25 23.36 -17.54
C GLU A 548 -49.62 21.96 -17.65
N PRO A 549 -48.89 21.50 -16.62
CA PRO A 549 -48.31 20.15 -16.62
C PRO A 549 -49.36 19.10 -16.22
N VAL A 550 -49.54 18.12 -17.11
CA VAL A 550 -50.33 16.91 -16.87
C VAL A 550 -49.60 16.01 -15.87
N SER A 551 -50.24 15.75 -14.73
CA SER A 551 -49.86 14.75 -13.74
C SER A 551 -50.07 13.34 -14.29
N ARG A 552 -49.00 12.54 -14.37
CA ARG A 552 -49.07 11.09 -14.62
C ARG A 552 -48.75 10.34 -13.33
N THR A 553 -49.74 9.58 -12.88
CA THR A 553 -49.67 8.52 -11.88
C THR A 553 -48.76 7.39 -12.38
N LEU A 554 -47.87 6.91 -11.52
CA LEU A 554 -47.03 5.72 -11.74
C LEU A 554 -47.55 4.63 -10.80
N ASP A 555 -48.24 3.65 -11.36
CA ASP A 555 -48.55 2.38 -10.70
C ASP A 555 -47.54 1.31 -11.14
N SER A 556 -47.03 0.60 -10.13
CA SER A 556 -46.74 -0.84 -10.08
C SER A 556 -45.99 -1.51 -11.25
N LEU A 557 -44.75 -1.93 -10.99
CA LEU A 557 -44.10 -3.07 -11.65
C LEU A 557 -43.12 -3.75 -10.67
N ASP A 558 -43.64 -4.67 -9.87
CA ASP A 558 -42.92 -5.84 -9.38
C ASP A 558 -43.44 -7.04 -10.18
N GLU A 559 -42.55 -7.77 -10.87
CA GLU A 559 -42.51 -9.25 -10.90
C GLU A 559 -41.69 -9.84 -12.08
N ILE A 560 -40.95 -10.91 -11.71
CA ILE A 560 -40.43 -12.04 -12.51
C ILE A 560 -39.06 -11.87 -13.22
N PHE A 561 -38.05 -12.45 -12.58
CA PHE A 561 -36.85 -12.99 -13.23
C PHE A 561 -36.86 -14.52 -13.08
N GLU A 562 -36.91 -15.24 -14.20
CA GLU A 562 -36.47 -16.64 -14.32
C GLU A 562 -35.26 -16.74 -15.28
N PRO A 563 -34.39 -17.76 -15.12
CA PRO A 563 -33.07 -17.80 -15.75
C PRO A 563 -33.08 -18.51 -17.10
N ILE A 564 -32.53 -17.89 -18.14
CA ILE A 564 -32.29 -18.54 -19.43
C ILE A 564 -30.86 -19.07 -19.48
N THR A 565 -30.77 -20.40 -19.41
CA THR A 565 -29.68 -21.19 -19.96
C THR A 565 -29.77 -21.21 -21.48
N ASN A 566 -28.64 -20.99 -22.16
CA ASN A 566 -28.13 -21.75 -23.31
C ASN A 566 -27.25 -20.89 -24.22
N THR A 567 -26.00 -21.33 -24.32
CA THR A 567 -25.03 -21.04 -25.37
C THR A 567 -25.55 -21.47 -26.74
N PRO A 568 -25.14 -20.79 -27.82
CA PRO A 568 -24.92 -21.49 -29.08
C PRO A 568 -23.49 -21.34 -29.61
N GLU A 569 -23.08 -22.42 -30.25
CA GLU A 569 -21.88 -22.61 -31.06
C GLU A 569 -21.67 -21.49 -32.08
N VAL A 570 -20.41 -21.04 -32.21
CA VAL A 570 -20.01 -20.15 -33.31
C VAL A 570 -19.25 -20.98 -34.34
N THR A 571 -19.92 -21.20 -35.47
CA THR A 571 -19.39 -21.79 -36.70
C THR A 571 -18.46 -20.79 -37.41
N ALA A 572 -17.37 -21.31 -37.98
CA ALA A 572 -16.37 -20.57 -38.72
C ALA A 572 -16.90 -20.00 -40.04
N ALA A 573 -16.55 -18.75 -40.37
CA ALA A 573 -16.69 -18.16 -41.69
C ALA A 573 -15.35 -17.56 -42.16
N ALA A 574 -14.99 -17.86 -43.41
CA ALA A 574 -13.78 -17.44 -44.12
C ALA A 574 -13.91 -16.00 -44.68
N PRO A 575 -12.82 -15.38 -45.17
CA PRO A 575 -12.69 -13.92 -45.25
C PRO A 575 -13.20 -13.32 -46.56
N MET A 576 -13.85 -12.16 -46.48
CA MET A 576 -14.15 -11.31 -47.63
C MET A 576 -13.08 -10.24 -47.84
N VAL A 577 -12.81 -10.02 -49.12
CA VAL A 577 -11.84 -9.12 -49.74
C VAL A 577 -12.30 -7.66 -49.69
N ALA A 578 -11.30 -6.78 -49.65
CA ALA A 578 -11.21 -5.33 -49.82
C ALA A 578 -12.44 -4.53 -50.31
N ASP A 579 -12.61 -3.32 -49.75
CA ASP A 579 -12.38 -2.09 -50.53
C ASP A 579 -12.20 -0.85 -49.63
N GLU A 580 -11.17 -0.07 -49.96
CA GLU A 580 -10.88 1.28 -49.49
C GLU A 580 -11.53 2.30 -50.47
N PRO A 581 -11.85 3.55 -50.07
CA PRO A 581 -10.84 4.58 -50.28
C PRO A 581 -10.78 5.72 -49.26
N SER A 582 -9.53 6.07 -48.98
CA SER A 582 -8.92 7.34 -48.59
C SER A 582 -9.75 8.64 -48.63
N LYS A 583 -9.67 9.43 -47.54
CA LYS A 583 -9.56 10.90 -47.59
C LYS A 583 -8.47 11.38 -46.63
N LEU A 584 -7.32 11.70 -47.22
CA LEU A 584 -6.15 12.31 -46.59
C LEU A 584 -6.40 13.81 -46.35
N ARG A 585 -6.24 14.29 -45.12
CA ARG A 585 -6.21 15.73 -44.78
C ARG A 585 -4.78 16.09 -44.37
N THR A 586 -4.12 16.86 -45.24
CA THR A 586 -2.76 17.38 -45.07
C THR A 586 -2.71 18.50 -44.05
N SER A 587 -1.88 18.39 -43.00
CA SER A 587 -1.51 19.51 -42.14
C SER A 587 -0.04 19.90 -42.38
N LYS A 588 0.12 21.16 -42.75
CA LYS A 588 1.35 21.86 -43.13
C LYS A 588 2.17 22.16 -41.86
N ARG A 589 3.36 21.58 -41.70
CA ARG A 589 4.29 21.94 -40.61
C ARG A 589 5.47 22.74 -41.18
N LYS A 590 5.62 23.96 -40.66
CA LYS A 590 6.60 24.98 -41.02
C LYS A 590 7.94 24.63 -40.35
N ARG A 591 9.02 24.58 -41.15
CA ARG A 591 10.41 24.44 -40.69
C ARG A 591 10.87 25.75 -40.06
N GLY A 592 11.49 25.66 -38.90
CA GLY A 592 12.39 26.67 -38.34
C GLY A 592 13.67 25.94 -37.97
N ALA A 593 14.76 26.29 -38.65
CA ALA A 593 16.12 25.91 -38.30
C ALA A 593 16.58 26.77 -37.13
N ASP A 594 17.41 26.23 -36.24
CA ASP A 594 18.50 26.99 -35.61
C ASP A 594 19.53 26.06 -34.99
N ALA A 595 20.73 26.63 -34.82
CA ALA A 595 22.03 25.99 -34.85
C ALA A 595 22.46 25.31 -33.54
N VAL A 596 23.42 24.41 -33.72
CA VAL A 596 24.24 23.72 -32.71
C VAL A 596 25.50 24.56 -32.42
N PRO A 597 26.06 24.49 -31.19
CA PRO A 597 27.43 23.99 -31.02
C PRO A 597 27.48 23.01 -29.83
N GLN A 598 27.71 21.70 -30.01
CA GLN A 598 28.99 20.98 -30.09
C GLN A 598 30.01 21.40 -29.03
N GLU A 599 30.10 20.59 -27.96
CA GLU A 599 31.27 20.52 -27.09
C GLU A 599 31.59 19.05 -26.77
N ASP A 600 32.87 18.74 -26.90
CA ASP A 600 33.52 17.43 -26.81
C ASP A 600 33.69 16.94 -25.37
N ALA A 601 33.56 15.62 -25.15
CA ALA A 601 34.48 14.85 -24.31
C ALA A 601 34.14 13.34 -24.34
N ARG A 602 35.05 12.55 -24.96
CA ARG A 602 35.21 11.10 -24.72
C ARG A 602 36.27 10.90 -23.62
N PRO A 603 36.30 9.73 -22.94
CA PRO A 603 37.35 8.75 -23.24
C PRO A 603 36.81 7.30 -23.28
N ALA A 604 37.14 6.53 -24.32
CA ALA A 604 38.25 5.57 -24.41
C ALA A 604 37.90 4.16 -23.86
N LYS A 605 37.62 3.24 -24.79
CA LYS A 605 37.47 1.79 -24.58
C LYS A 605 38.82 1.11 -24.80
N THR A 606 39.28 0.33 -23.82
CA THR A 606 40.40 -0.60 -23.98
C THR A 606 39.85 -2.00 -24.24
N ARG A 607 40.01 -2.49 -25.47
CA ARG A 607 39.81 -3.91 -25.85
C ARG A 607 41.04 -4.69 -25.40
N ARG A 608 40.84 -5.82 -24.71
CA ARG A 608 41.87 -6.85 -24.52
C ARG A 608 41.36 -8.17 -25.06
N ALA A 609 42.06 -8.70 -26.05
CA ALA A 609 41.87 -10.01 -26.66
C ALA A 609 42.88 -11.00 -26.06
N VAL A 610 42.43 -12.19 -25.67
CA VAL A 610 43.25 -13.41 -25.46
C VAL A 610 42.31 -14.59 -25.75
N LYS A 611 42.38 -15.21 -26.93
CA LYS A 611 43.17 -16.40 -27.34
C LYS A 611 42.56 -17.73 -26.86
N GLU A 612 41.87 -18.39 -27.78
CA GLU A 612 41.53 -19.81 -27.79
C GLU A 612 42.78 -20.69 -27.98
N SER A 613 42.78 -21.86 -27.35
CA SER A 613 43.55 -23.02 -27.77
C SER A 613 42.83 -24.32 -27.36
N GLU A 614 42.35 -25.06 -28.35
CA GLU A 614 41.98 -26.49 -28.32
C GLU A 614 43.24 -27.36 -28.09
N ALA A 615 43.27 -28.40 -27.22
CA ALA A 615 42.92 -29.83 -27.41
C ALA A 615 44.06 -30.68 -26.74
N PRO A 616 44.01 -32.04 -26.59
CA PRO A 616 42.90 -33.00 -26.54
C PRO A 616 42.98 -34.05 -25.36
N ALA A 617 41.94 -34.89 -25.34
CA ALA A 617 41.65 -36.12 -24.59
C ALA A 617 42.76 -37.02 -24.00
N LYS A 618 42.43 -37.70 -22.88
CA LYS A 618 42.75 -39.13 -22.62
C LYS A 618 41.82 -39.77 -21.58
N THR A 619 41.38 -40.97 -21.92
CA THR A 619 40.55 -41.95 -21.20
C THR A 619 41.33 -42.80 -20.17
N SER A 620 40.71 -43.21 -19.05
CA SER A 620 40.76 -44.61 -18.55
C SER A 620 39.96 -44.87 -17.26
N LYS A 621 39.01 -45.82 -17.38
CA LYS A 621 38.59 -46.94 -16.48
C LYS A 621 38.90 -46.97 -14.96
N ALA A 622 37.88 -47.43 -14.23
CA ALA A 622 37.75 -47.82 -12.80
C ALA A 622 38.45 -49.19 -12.46
N PRO A 623 38.09 -49.98 -11.40
CA PRO A 623 37.47 -49.77 -10.06
C PRO A 623 38.15 -50.59 -8.90
N ALA A 624 37.76 -50.39 -7.62
CA ALA A 624 37.71 -51.41 -6.51
C ALA A 624 37.37 -50.73 -5.15
N LYS A 625 36.32 -51.13 -4.40
CA LYS A 625 36.29 -52.06 -3.22
C LYS A 625 37.23 -51.61 -2.07
N THR A 626 36.93 -51.57 -0.77
CA THR A 626 35.99 -52.27 0.15
C THR A 626 36.13 -51.66 1.56
N SER A 627 35.04 -51.46 2.30
CA SER A 627 34.71 -52.08 3.62
C SER A 627 35.28 -51.49 4.93
N LYS A 628 34.40 -51.54 5.95
CA LYS A 628 34.60 -51.71 7.40
C LYS A 628 34.80 -50.49 8.32
N ALA A 629 33.66 -50.08 8.91
CA ALA A 629 33.28 -50.23 10.34
C ALA A 629 34.09 -49.52 11.47
N PRO A 630 33.43 -49.21 12.62
CA PRO A 630 33.79 -48.12 13.54
C PRO A 630 34.35 -48.59 14.89
N PRO A 631 34.74 -47.66 15.78
CA PRO A 631 34.56 -47.85 17.22
C PRO A 631 33.79 -46.67 17.85
N LYS A 632 32.70 -46.93 18.57
CA LYS A 632 32.60 -47.29 20.00
C LYS A 632 32.97 -46.16 20.97
N THR A 633 31.90 -45.68 21.58
CA THR A 633 31.75 -45.08 22.91
C THR A 633 32.74 -45.57 23.98
N SER A 634 33.24 -44.63 24.80
CA SER A 634 33.56 -44.88 26.21
C SER A 634 33.19 -43.67 27.05
N LYS A 635 32.28 -43.90 28.01
CA LYS A 635 32.01 -43.04 29.16
C LYS A 635 33.20 -43.04 30.13
N ALA A 636 33.22 -42.00 30.95
CA ALA A 636 33.44 -42.01 32.40
C ALA A 636 34.75 -41.41 32.95
N SER A 637 34.51 -40.45 33.86
CA SER A 637 35.14 -40.29 35.18
C SER A 637 36.36 -39.37 35.34
N ALA A 638 36.03 -38.20 35.90
CA ALA A 638 36.40 -37.75 37.25
C ALA A 638 37.79 -37.15 37.53
N LYS A 639 37.71 -35.97 38.17
CA LYS A 639 38.63 -35.32 39.13
C LYS A 639 40.03 -34.98 38.62
N THR A 640 40.43 -33.70 38.77
CA THR A 640 41.35 -33.25 39.83
C THR A 640 41.34 -31.71 39.93
N ARG A 641 41.42 -31.21 41.17
CA ARG A 641 41.52 -29.80 41.59
C ARG A 641 42.94 -29.22 41.36
N LYS A 642 43.03 -27.93 41.04
CA LYS A 642 44.01 -26.92 41.54
C LYS A 642 43.59 -25.56 40.93
N ALA A 643 43.16 -24.54 41.70
CA ALA A 643 43.98 -23.55 42.43
C ALA A 643 45.11 -23.03 41.53
N THR A 644 45.16 -21.79 41.07
CA THR A 644 45.04 -20.46 41.71
C THR A 644 44.98 -19.42 40.58
N GLU A 645 44.36 -18.26 40.77
CA GLU A 645 45.05 -16.95 40.83
C GLU A 645 44.04 -15.80 40.71
N ALA A 646 44.22 -14.81 41.56
CA ALA A 646 43.32 -13.70 41.78
C ALA A 646 43.61 -12.55 40.80
N SER A 647 42.57 -11.94 40.24
CA SER A 647 42.65 -10.60 39.66
C SER A 647 41.40 -9.81 40.07
N LYS A 648 41.61 -8.88 41.02
CA LYS A 648 40.66 -7.83 41.38
C LYS A 648 40.41 -6.90 40.19
N PRO A 649 39.20 -6.33 40.08
CA PRO A 649 39.04 -4.95 39.63
C PRO A 649 38.42 -4.06 40.72
N PRO A 650 38.59 -2.72 40.61
CA PRO A 650 38.43 -1.81 41.73
C PRO A 650 36.98 -1.37 41.96
N ALA A 651 36.69 -1.13 43.23
CA ALA A 651 35.49 -0.47 43.71
C ALA A 651 35.43 0.98 43.21
N ARG A 652 34.26 1.38 42.68
CA ARG A 652 33.85 2.78 42.64
C ARG A 652 32.44 2.92 43.22
N ALA A 653 32.39 3.75 44.24
CA ALA A 653 31.22 4.12 45.00
C ALA A 653 30.18 4.86 44.15
N ARG A 654 28.89 4.54 44.36
CA ARG A 654 27.80 5.48 44.10
C ARG A 654 26.62 5.23 45.05
N LYS A 655 26.58 6.08 46.07
CA LYS A 655 25.43 6.82 46.61
C LYS A 655 24.07 6.12 46.63
N ALA A 656 23.65 5.79 47.85
CA ALA A 656 22.28 5.39 48.20
C ALA A 656 21.24 6.45 47.80
N ARG A 657 20.18 6.01 47.12
CA ARG A 657 18.89 6.69 47.04
C ARG A 657 17.85 5.72 47.59
N LYS A 658 17.18 6.13 48.67
CA LYS A 658 16.06 5.44 49.31
C LYS A 658 14.90 5.38 48.31
N GLU A 659 14.42 4.18 48.01
CA GLU A 659 13.11 3.96 47.39
C GLU A 659 12.16 3.38 48.44
N GLY A 660 11.01 4.04 48.59
CA GLY A 660 9.90 3.61 49.39
C GLY A 660 9.15 2.48 48.69
N LYS A 661 8.93 1.38 49.42
CA LYS A 661 8.04 0.29 49.02
C LYS A 661 6.59 0.78 49.09
N LEU A 662 5.90 0.81 47.95
CA LEU A 662 4.45 0.75 47.87
C LEU A 662 4.08 -0.60 47.27
N ALA A 663 3.31 -1.37 48.04
CA ALA A 663 2.83 -2.68 47.66
C ALA A 663 1.62 -2.53 46.73
N THR A 664 1.68 -3.18 45.56
CA THR A 664 0.53 -3.37 44.67
C THR A 664 0.10 -4.83 44.71
N GLU A 665 -1.15 -5.07 45.14
CA GLU A 665 -1.86 -6.34 45.08
C GLU A 665 -2.12 -6.78 43.63
N PRO A 666 -2.03 -8.07 43.28
CA PRO A 666 -2.44 -8.57 41.98
C PRO A 666 -3.94 -8.94 41.94
N THR A 667 -4.61 -8.42 40.92
CA THR A 667 -6.05 -8.55 40.67
C THR A 667 -6.43 -9.96 40.16
N ARG A 668 -7.21 -10.71 40.95
CA ARG A 668 -7.76 -12.06 40.67
C ARG A 668 -8.87 -12.09 39.60
N ARG A 669 -8.66 -11.52 38.41
CA ARG A 669 -9.70 -11.48 37.36
C ARG A 669 -9.47 -12.42 36.17
N SER A 670 -8.29 -13.01 36.02
CA SER A 670 -7.94 -13.87 34.87
C SER A 670 -8.23 -15.37 35.03
N GLU A 671 -8.46 -15.87 36.25
CA GLU A 671 -8.74 -17.31 36.47
C GLU A 671 -10.21 -17.72 36.24
N ARG A 672 -11.17 -16.78 36.29
CA ARG A 672 -12.60 -17.11 36.16
C ARG A 672 -13.09 -17.38 34.73
N LEU A 673 -12.28 -17.10 33.72
CA LEU A 673 -12.65 -17.35 32.31
C LEU A 673 -12.16 -18.70 31.78
N ARG A 674 -11.21 -19.37 32.45
CA ARG A 674 -10.73 -20.71 32.03
C ARG A 674 -11.64 -21.84 32.53
N ASP A 675 -12.32 -21.67 33.67
CA ASP A 675 -13.21 -22.71 34.22
C ASP A 675 -14.58 -22.82 33.54
N LYS A 676 -14.99 -21.82 32.74
CA LYS A 676 -16.27 -21.88 32.02
C LYS A 676 -16.21 -22.62 30.68
N ALA A 677 -15.02 -22.84 30.11
CA ALA A 677 -14.84 -23.56 28.85
C ALA A 677 -14.67 -25.08 29.02
N ALA A 678 -14.59 -25.58 30.26
CA ALA A 678 -14.49 -27.02 30.56
C ALA A 678 -15.83 -27.67 30.97
N LYS A 679 -16.96 -26.95 30.83
CA LYS A 679 -18.30 -27.41 31.24
C LYS A 679 -19.41 -27.20 30.20
N ALA A 680 -19.03 -26.94 28.95
CA ALA A 680 -19.87 -27.08 27.76
C ALA A 680 -19.14 -28.02 26.80
#